data_AF-A0A971B0L5-F1
#
_entry.id   AF-A0A971B0L5-F1
#
_cell.length_a   1.000
_cell.length_b   1.000
_cell.length_c   1.000
_cell.angle_alpha   90.00
_cell.angle_beta   90.00
_cell.angle_gamma   90.00
#
_symmetry.space_group_name_H-M   'P 1'
#
loop_
_entity.id
_entity.type
_entity.pdbx_description
1 polymer ?
#
loop_
_entity_poly.entity_id
_entity_poly.type
_entity_poly.pdbx_seq_one_letter_code
_entity_poly.pdbx_strand_id
1 'polypeptide(L)'
;MVVDRVLFTITCTTCEARLNVRDPSIVGAIVNCPKCESMVQITPPPGWQTPSFAEPVQKKPKEPAPAPPQAQVKKTQARRIADAAAAGIAASAATAAGSEPPPAASPPPLEGLPKQPPEAKGFPELEAPPIQQPAEIVTPEAIPPLPPTQWVAPAEAATRRWLLWGSVSAASAVVLLGAWVLFFSSNDSEPRPNDDPQVSESPRSDTGQPVPSPATEIDDRWIPDSPQLVIRIEIAGAEAAGQLGPLMKAVPPLNRAIMAELFQGFGLQPNAVQRVLWSTADLSAWSETGIVVVTLAEGQSTGSLRSAGTSTGQQAGEIEIRQLDRPAWPRAFAVLDERTFVTGEEGNLRQLAERGQRRAKLGVLEALLKETTPDADFSVALELRAAEQAGWPMPSEWFDTWPQGRDAWHLIWSLPSAVSFCFDRDDLALAELGFLCEGETVADKVRVALEQWIPQAKSAIASRIEGLPDSIKAGEIPGDSADAYRLALDGAAAALASSHLEAAGRCVWLRADFGDNSSAWTAAAVESRAAIRADWHRAGLHGALTEHNQAEQPVRVEPQPAPPSDTIPPDDKTPADEIPAPSVSEEPVAQSETTPENVLDISERLQKPLPGIVMTNVPLNQAIRAVERFGSLLVTTDVDTMSALGVPLDRPVSQHLTESTVGAALDRILASCGLKPVVRDDQVWVTGAGQVSELPRTVSYSVTDLMVPGITSASDLAAWLPRLIAPATWQAAGDQGTVQVKDQALEITQTEAVHLEVLVFCERLRVSRGLSPRSGRPAAQFPVATRRDRAASRLSAPVSVNFFRPASIDRILGELEQRSELLIAVNWLALAKEGKSPDLPTTFSVAQVPLSEALERLLTPLELDYRVIDERTVEVTTRAAADAHFEREFYPVADLLNADLTAATLIARLCGEVEAGGWRAGGGSGDVVFDEPSRCLIVFHTQRAHAAVERWLDDLRAERKAASGKAKD
;
A
#
# COMPACT_ATOMS: atom_id res chain seq x y z
N MET A 1 33.62 33.97 16.06
CA MET A 1 33.85 34.34 14.66
C MET A 1 34.71 33.24 14.03
N VAL A 2 34.26 32.64 12.93
CA VAL A 2 35.09 31.76 12.08
C VAL A 2 35.34 32.52 10.78
N VAL A 3 36.57 32.52 10.27
CA VAL A 3 36.91 33.26 9.05
C VAL A 3 36.48 32.44 7.84
N ASP A 4 35.48 32.97 7.12
CA ASP A 4 34.83 32.33 5.98
C ASP A 4 35.76 32.27 4.75
N ARG A 5 36.47 31.14 4.60
CA ARG A 5 37.62 30.97 3.71
C ARG A 5 37.21 30.36 2.36
N VAL A 6 37.37 31.13 1.27
CA VAL A 6 37.20 30.62 -0.10
C VAL A 6 38.34 29.64 -0.45
N LEU A 7 37.99 28.49 -1.04
CA LEU A 7 38.93 27.47 -1.52
C LEU A 7 39.42 27.77 -2.93
N PHE A 8 38.48 28.11 -3.84
CA PHE A 8 38.72 28.60 -5.19
C PHE A 8 37.43 29.23 -5.76
N THR A 9 37.53 29.84 -6.94
CA THR A 9 36.39 30.45 -7.65
C THR A 9 36.20 29.77 -9.00
N ILE A 10 34.97 29.41 -9.35
CA ILE A 10 34.57 28.94 -10.68
C ILE A 10 33.67 29.97 -11.37
N THR A 11 33.32 29.74 -12.64
CA THR A 11 32.35 30.57 -13.37
C THR A 11 31.22 29.69 -13.89
N CYS A 12 29.96 30.09 -13.67
CA CYS A 12 28.81 29.45 -14.28
C CYS A 12 28.83 29.70 -15.80
N THR A 13 28.80 28.62 -16.60
CA THR A 13 28.78 28.69 -18.07
C THR A 13 27.50 29.30 -18.65
N THR A 14 26.41 29.31 -17.88
CA THR A 14 25.07 29.75 -18.33
C THR A 14 24.81 31.23 -18.07
N CYS A 15 25.34 31.80 -16.99
CA CYS A 15 25.07 33.20 -16.59
C CYS A 15 26.32 34.04 -16.25
N GLU A 16 27.51 33.50 -16.56
CA GLU A 16 28.85 34.08 -16.34
C GLU A 16 29.16 34.49 -14.88
N ALA A 17 28.33 34.07 -13.92
CA ALA A 17 28.52 34.39 -12.52
C ALA A 17 29.76 33.67 -11.95
N ARG A 18 30.65 34.44 -11.31
CA ARG A 18 31.74 33.88 -10.51
C ARG A 18 31.20 33.36 -9.18
N LEU A 19 31.38 32.06 -8.93
CA LEU A 19 30.91 31.35 -7.74
C LEU A 19 32.11 30.99 -6.88
N ASN A 20 32.08 31.35 -5.59
CA ASN A 20 33.14 31.05 -4.64
C ASN A 20 32.87 29.70 -3.96
N VAL A 21 33.72 28.72 -4.22
CA VAL A 21 33.69 27.40 -3.57
C VAL A 21 34.30 27.55 -2.17
N ARG A 22 33.52 27.24 -1.14
CA ARG A 22 33.91 27.39 0.27
C ARG A 22 33.95 26.05 1.02
N ASP A 23 33.06 25.15 0.64
CA ASP A 23 32.97 23.79 1.17
C ASP A 23 33.83 22.84 0.30
N PRO A 24 34.71 22.01 0.88
CA PRO A 24 35.48 21.02 0.12
C PRO A 24 34.67 19.79 -0.31
N SER A 25 33.52 19.50 0.30
CA SER A 25 32.70 18.32 0.01
C SER A 25 31.98 18.39 -1.34
N ILE A 26 31.65 19.60 -1.80
CA ILE A 26 30.98 19.81 -3.10
C ILE A 26 31.95 19.75 -4.30
N VAL A 27 33.26 19.59 -4.08
CA VAL A 27 34.25 19.56 -5.16
C VAL A 27 34.12 18.28 -5.98
N GLY A 28 33.85 18.43 -7.28
CA GLY A 28 33.53 17.34 -8.21
C GLY A 28 32.03 17.12 -8.44
N ALA A 29 31.17 17.57 -7.50
CA ALA A 29 29.72 17.47 -7.63
C ALA A 29 29.15 18.43 -8.69
N ILE A 30 27.92 18.17 -9.13
CA ILE A 30 27.11 19.09 -9.94
C ILE A 30 26.07 19.71 -9.02
N VAL A 31 25.99 21.05 -8.99
CA VAL A 31 25.07 21.80 -8.13
C VAL A 31 24.42 22.95 -8.89
N ASN A 32 23.22 23.35 -8.48
CA ASN A 32 22.49 24.47 -9.07
C ASN A 32 23.25 25.80 -8.82
N CYS A 33 23.36 26.64 -9.86
CA CYS A 33 23.94 27.96 -9.72
C CYS A 33 23.00 28.89 -8.91
N PRO A 34 23.41 29.47 -7.77
CA PRO A 34 22.54 30.28 -6.90
C PRO A 34 22.15 31.66 -7.48
N LYS A 35 22.34 31.88 -8.78
CA LYS A 35 21.97 33.09 -9.54
C LYS A 35 21.10 32.80 -10.78
N CYS A 36 20.99 31.54 -11.21
CA CYS A 36 20.22 31.17 -12.42
C CYS A 36 19.73 29.71 -12.43
N GLU A 37 19.91 28.98 -11.33
CA GLU A 37 19.49 27.59 -11.05
C GLU A 37 20.03 26.50 -11.99
N SER A 38 20.63 26.88 -13.12
CA SER A 38 21.34 26.00 -14.07
C SER A 38 22.43 25.17 -13.39
N MET A 39 22.54 23.91 -13.79
CA MET A 39 23.47 22.92 -13.24
C MET A 39 24.93 23.27 -13.59
N VAL A 40 25.81 23.35 -12.58
CA VAL A 40 27.23 23.66 -12.73
C VAL A 40 28.07 22.63 -11.98
N GLN A 41 29.06 22.04 -12.66
CA GLN A 41 30.02 21.14 -12.01
C GLN A 41 31.13 21.94 -11.29
N ILE A 42 31.42 21.56 -10.04
CA ILE A 42 32.46 22.19 -9.22
C ILE A 42 33.84 21.58 -9.52
N THR A 43 34.39 21.88 -10.70
CA THR A 43 35.73 21.40 -11.08
C THR A 43 36.83 22.24 -10.40
N PRO A 44 37.80 21.63 -9.69
CA PRO A 44 38.93 22.36 -9.10
C PRO A 44 39.93 22.82 -10.17
N PRO A 45 40.62 23.97 -9.98
CA PRO A 45 41.59 24.47 -10.96
C PRO A 45 42.86 23.59 -11.02
N PRO A 46 43.58 23.56 -12.17
CA PRO A 46 44.78 22.75 -12.32
C PRO A 46 45.83 23.04 -11.23
N GLY A 47 46.28 21.99 -10.54
CA GLY A 47 47.25 22.08 -9.44
C GLY A 47 46.66 22.36 -8.05
N TRP A 48 45.33 22.49 -7.92
CA TRP A 48 44.68 22.51 -6.61
C TRP A 48 44.88 21.18 -5.87
N GLN A 49 45.17 21.26 -4.57
CA GLN A 49 45.36 20.09 -3.70
C GLN A 49 44.42 20.19 -2.51
N THR A 50 43.77 19.08 -2.16
CA THR A 50 42.86 19.01 -1.02
C THR A 50 43.58 19.40 0.27
N PRO A 51 43.06 20.37 1.04
CA PRO A 51 43.64 20.72 2.33
C PRO A 51 43.67 19.51 3.27
N SER A 52 44.87 19.09 3.70
CA SER A 52 45.01 17.98 4.64
C SER A 52 44.54 18.42 6.03
N PHE A 53 43.29 18.06 6.37
CA PHE A 53 42.80 18.11 7.73
C PHE A 53 43.42 16.93 8.49
N ALA A 54 44.33 17.23 9.42
CA ALA A 54 44.92 16.23 10.29
C ALA A 54 43.83 15.59 11.18
N GLU A 55 43.86 14.26 11.32
CA GLU A 55 42.92 13.53 12.17
C GLU A 55 42.94 14.05 13.63
N PRO A 56 41.78 14.10 14.31
CA PRO A 56 41.73 14.38 15.73
C PRO A 56 42.41 13.25 16.51
N VAL A 57 43.61 13.51 17.03
CA VAL A 57 44.47 12.54 17.73
C VAL A 57 43.69 11.76 18.78
N GLN A 58 43.58 10.44 18.57
CA GLN A 58 42.88 9.54 19.47
C GLN A 58 43.44 9.61 20.89
N LYS A 59 42.61 9.99 21.87
CA LYS A 59 42.99 9.90 23.28
C LYS A 59 42.98 8.43 23.72
N LYS A 60 44.19 7.89 23.89
CA LYS A 60 44.44 6.52 24.37
C LYS A 60 43.61 6.21 25.63
N PRO A 61 42.87 5.08 25.68
CA PRO A 61 42.06 4.72 26.84
C PRO A 61 42.87 4.64 28.13
N LYS A 62 42.25 5.02 29.26
CA LYS A 62 42.85 4.91 30.59
C LYS A 62 42.50 3.55 31.20
N GLU A 63 43.53 2.82 31.60
CA GLU A 63 43.45 1.48 32.19
C GLU A 63 42.69 1.48 33.54
N PRO A 64 41.79 0.51 33.81
CA PRO A 64 41.07 0.44 35.09
C PRO A 64 41.96 -0.04 36.24
N ALA A 65 41.82 0.58 37.42
CA ALA A 65 42.43 0.09 38.65
C ALA A 65 41.66 -1.12 39.22
N PRO A 66 42.33 -2.09 39.89
CA PRO A 66 41.73 -3.37 40.26
C PRO A 66 40.79 -3.29 41.47
N ALA A 67 39.82 -4.20 41.51
CA ALA A 67 38.90 -4.36 42.64
C ALA A 67 39.55 -5.13 43.83
N PRO A 68 39.15 -4.83 45.09
CA PRO A 68 39.62 -5.56 46.26
C PRO A 68 39.03 -6.99 46.35
N PRO A 69 39.75 -7.96 46.96
CA PRO A 69 39.44 -9.39 46.83
C PRO A 69 38.39 -9.92 47.81
N GLN A 70 37.73 -11.01 47.41
CA GLN A 70 36.82 -11.80 48.26
C GLN A 70 37.53 -12.98 48.94
N ALA A 71 37.18 -13.27 50.20
CA ALA A 71 37.50 -14.51 50.92
C ALA A 71 36.28 -14.92 51.77
N GLN A 72 35.53 -15.98 51.43
CA GLN A 72 35.80 -17.42 51.61
C GLN A 72 35.45 -18.01 52.99
N VAL A 73 34.26 -18.62 53.09
CA VAL A 73 33.98 -19.91 53.78
C VAL A 73 32.82 -20.55 52.96
N LYS A 74 32.86 -21.74 52.35
CA LYS A 74 33.03 -23.14 52.85
C LYS A 74 31.97 -23.55 53.90
N LYS A 75 31.35 -24.74 53.86
CA LYS A 75 31.15 -25.74 52.77
C LYS A 75 30.09 -26.80 53.22
N THR A 76 29.23 -27.25 52.28
CA THR A 76 28.53 -28.57 52.25
C THR A 76 27.39 -28.91 53.25
N GLN A 77 26.34 -29.55 52.68
CA GLN A 77 25.65 -30.79 53.15
C GLN A 77 24.20 -30.73 53.70
N ALA A 78 23.54 -31.91 53.62
CA ALA A 78 22.33 -32.37 54.34
C ALA A 78 20.91 -31.99 53.83
N ARG A 79 20.43 -32.87 52.94
CA ARG A 79 19.03 -33.28 52.66
C ARG A 79 18.12 -33.49 53.91
N ARG A 80 16.80 -33.29 53.71
CA ARG A 80 15.61 -33.94 54.36
C ARG A 80 14.92 -33.30 55.61
N ILE A 81 13.58 -33.36 55.58
CA ILE A 81 12.56 -33.45 56.68
C ILE A 81 12.12 -32.13 57.40
N ALA A 82 10.94 -31.65 56.95
CA ALA A 82 9.67 -31.42 57.68
C ALA A 82 9.52 -30.50 58.94
N ASP A 83 8.23 -30.12 59.13
CA ASP A 83 7.50 -29.79 60.37
C ASP A 83 7.70 -28.44 61.12
N ALA A 84 6.77 -27.52 60.83
CA ALA A 84 5.60 -27.19 61.69
C ALA A 84 5.49 -25.85 62.47
N ALA A 85 4.22 -25.41 62.54
CA ALA A 85 3.55 -24.68 63.63
C ALA A 85 3.83 -23.18 63.92
N ALA A 86 3.13 -22.31 63.17
CA ALA A 86 2.00 -21.45 63.62
C ALA A 86 1.91 -20.86 65.06
N ALA A 87 1.39 -19.62 65.16
CA ALA A 87 0.41 -19.16 66.17
C ALA A 87 -0.27 -17.82 65.79
N GLY A 88 -1.50 -17.56 66.26
CA GLY A 88 -2.20 -16.24 66.20
C GLY A 88 -3.24 -16.06 65.07
N ILE A 89 -4.44 -16.66 65.12
CA ILE A 89 -5.66 -16.18 65.84
C ILE A 89 -6.13 -14.81 65.30
N ALA A 90 -7.19 -14.58 64.49
CA ALA A 90 -8.42 -15.29 64.08
C ALA A 90 -9.73 -14.89 64.80
N ALA A 91 -10.73 -14.39 64.03
CA ALA A 91 -12.20 -14.43 64.28
C ALA A 91 -12.97 -13.64 63.18
N SER A 92 -14.24 -13.92 62.79
CA SER A 92 -15.00 -15.19 62.78
C SER A 92 -16.34 -15.05 62.02
N ALA A 93 -16.71 -16.08 61.22
CA ALA A 93 -18.08 -16.54 60.85
C ALA A 93 -19.09 -15.57 60.15
N ALA A 94 -20.17 -16.02 59.48
CA ALA A 94 -20.67 -17.39 59.21
C ALA A 94 -20.97 -17.59 57.70
N THR A 95 -20.86 -18.76 57.03
CA THR A 95 -21.47 -20.11 57.24
C THR A 95 -23.00 -20.09 57.05
N ALA A 96 -23.70 -21.02 56.36
CA ALA A 96 -23.54 -22.47 56.10
C ALA A 96 -24.39 -22.87 54.83
N ALA A 97 -24.50 -24.09 54.28
CA ALA A 97 -23.78 -25.39 54.18
C ALA A 97 -24.59 -26.27 53.16
N GLY A 98 -24.21 -27.46 52.67
CA GLY A 98 -23.04 -28.35 52.81
C GLY A 98 -23.10 -29.45 51.71
N SER A 99 -21.96 -30.04 51.29
CA SER A 99 -21.47 -31.37 51.70
C SER A 99 -22.21 -32.58 51.06
N GLU A 100 -21.64 -33.37 50.14
CA GLU A 100 -20.49 -34.34 50.22
C GLU A 100 -20.92 -35.79 50.64
N PRO A 101 -20.11 -36.88 50.40
CA PRO A 101 -19.05 -37.11 49.40
C PRO A 101 -19.21 -38.46 48.60
N PRO A 102 -18.25 -39.43 48.47
CA PRO A 102 -17.53 -39.77 47.22
C PRO A 102 -17.56 -41.31 46.92
N PRO A 103 -16.55 -42.04 46.34
CA PRO A 103 -15.35 -41.70 45.55
C PRO A 103 -15.05 -42.62 44.30
N ALA A 104 -13.92 -42.32 43.62
CA ALA A 104 -12.91 -43.25 43.07
C ALA A 104 -12.92 -43.76 41.58
N ALA A 105 -11.74 -43.55 40.95
CA ALA A 105 -10.94 -44.46 40.11
C ALA A 105 -11.35 -44.92 38.68
N SER A 106 -10.51 -44.50 37.71
CA SER A 106 -9.94 -45.23 36.55
C SER A 106 -10.80 -46.15 35.64
N PRO A 107 -10.89 -45.86 34.32
CA PRO A 107 -11.37 -46.82 33.31
C PRO A 107 -10.25 -47.77 32.78
N PRO A 108 -10.58 -49.05 32.46
CA PRO A 108 -9.73 -50.02 31.76
C PRO A 108 -9.94 -49.97 30.21
N PRO A 109 -9.17 -50.74 29.38
CA PRO A 109 -9.20 -50.60 27.91
C PRO A 109 -10.39 -51.29 27.22
N LEU A 110 -10.62 -50.93 25.95
CA LEU A 110 -11.64 -51.50 25.07
C LEU A 110 -11.04 -52.53 24.10
N GLU A 111 -11.50 -53.78 24.18
CA GLU A 111 -11.19 -54.86 23.23
C GLU A 111 -12.31 -55.92 23.22
N GLY A 112 -12.66 -56.45 22.04
CA GLY A 112 -13.56 -57.62 21.90
C GLY A 112 -15.01 -57.35 21.47
N LEU A 113 -15.43 -58.02 20.39
CA LEU A 113 -16.84 -58.13 19.95
C LEU A 113 -17.61 -59.17 20.78
N PRO A 114 -18.95 -59.13 20.73
CA PRO A 114 -19.72 -60.36 20.51
C PRO A 114 -20.59 -60.32 19.24
N LYS A 115 -21.08 -61.49 18.82
CA LYS A 115 -21.79 -61.72 17.55
C LYS A 115 -23.30 -61.93 17.75
N GLN A 116 -24.04 -61.81 16.64
CA GLN A 116 -25.35 -62.39 16.28
C GLN A 116 -25.66 -63.82 16.81
N PRO A 117 -26.91 -64.36 16.65
CA PRO A 117 -28.23 -63.76 16.31
C PRO A 117 -29.35 -64.24 17.30
N PRO A 118 -30.69 -64.30 17.02
CA PRO A 118 -31.32 -65.17 15.99
C PRO A 118 -32.54 -64.60 15.20
N GLU A 119 -32.72 -65.14 13.97
CA GLU A 119 -33.95 -65.62 13.26
C GLU A 119 -35.39 -65.05 13.51
N ALA A 120 -36.35 -65.11 12.55
CA ALA A 120 -36.36 -65.30 11.08
C ALA A 120 -37.81 -65.24 10.51
N LYS A 121 -37.98 -65.05 9.18
CA LYS A 121 -38.77 -65.89 8.23
C LYS A 121 -39.15 -65.17 6.91
N GLY A 122 -39.00 -65.84 5.76
CA GLY A 122 -39.55 -65.42 4.46
C GLY A 122 -38.86 -66.01 3.20
N PHE A 123 -39.30 -67.18 2.75
CA PHE A 123 -39.01 -67.82 1.44
C PHE A 123 -40.28 -67.75 0.54
N PRO A 124 -40.33 -68.22 -0.73
CA PRO A 124 -39.30 -68.80 -1.65
C PRO A 124 -39.11 -67.96 -2.96
N GLU A 125 -38.22 -68.19 -3.94
CA GLU A 125 -37.62 -69.40 -4.58
C GLU A 125 -38.57 -70.09 -5.61
N LEU A 126 -38.17 -70.65 -6.77
CA LEU A 126 -36.87 -70.86 -7.44
C LEU A 126 -36.70 -69.82 -8.62
N GLU A 127 -36.05 -69.97 -9.80
CA GLU A 127 -35.27 -71.03 -10.49
C GLU A 127 -34.35 -70.44 -11.61
N ALA A 128 -33.28 -71.15 -12.01
CA ALA A 128 -32.43 -70.93 -13.21
C ALA A 128 -31.65 -72.24 -13.51
N PRO A 129 -31.36 -72.65 -14.78
CA PRO A 129 -30.36 -72.03 -15.69
C PRO A 129 -30.87 -72.08 -17.18
N PRO A 130 -30.13 -72.27 -18.33
CA PRO A 130 -28.69 -72.37 -18.62
C PRO A 130 -28.20 -71.49 -19.82
N ILE A 131 -27.54 -72.07 -20.84
CA ILE A 131 -26.76 -71.42 -21.92
C ILE A 131 -27.05 -72.10 -23.29
N GLN A 132 -27.14 -71.34 -24.40
CA GLN A 132 -26.74 -71.80 -25.74
C GLN A 132 -26.57 -70.66 -26.79
N GLN A 133 -25.85 -70.98 -27.87
CA GLN A 133 -25.51 -70.15 -29.06
C GLN A 133 -26.23 -70.70 -30.32
N PRO A 134 -25.93 -70.27 -31.56
CA PRO A 134 -25.89 -68.92 -32.15
C PRO A 134 -26.91 -68.76 -33.31
N ALA A 135 -27.02 -67.58 -33.92
CA ALA A 135 -27.59 -67.41 -35.26
C ALA A 135 -26.94 -66.25 -36.04
N GLU A 136 -26.77 -66.43 -37.35
CA GLU A 136 -26.15 -65.53 -38.33
C GLU A 136 -27.24 -64.98 -39.28
N ILE A 137 -27.06 -63.77 -39.87
CA ILE A 137 -27.42 -63.43 -41.28
C ILE A 137 -27.20 -61.94 -41.64
N VAL A 138 -26.41 -61.73 -42.72
CA VAL A 138 -26.38 -60.59 -43.68
C VAL A 138 -25.98 -59.17 -43.20
N THR A 139 -24.85 -58.72 -43.77
CA THR A 139 -24.39 -57.32 -43.91
C THR A 139 -24.95 -56.63 -45.17
N PRO A 140 -24.91 -55.28 -45.22
CA PRO A 140 -24.46 -54.62 -46.44
C PRO A 140 -23.30 -53.62 -46.24
N GLU A 141 -22.38 -53.66 -47.21
CA GLU A 141 -21.32 -52.70 -47.61
C GLU A 141 -20.63 -51.77 -46.60
N ALA A 142 -19.31 -51.93 -46.50
CA ALA A 142 -18.40 -50.99 -45.86
C ALA A 142 -17.96 -49.88 -46.83
N ILE A 143 -17.95 -48.63 -46.35
CA ILE A 143 -17.25 -47.52 -47.01
C ILE A 143 -15.74 -47.77 -46.90
N PRO A 144 -14.95 -47.63 -47.99
CA PRO A 144 -13.51 -47.91 -47.94
C PRO A 144 -12.76 -46.89 -47.07
N PRO A 145 -11.72 -47.30 -46.33
CA PRO A 145 -10.89 -46.38 -45.57
C PRO A 145 -10.10 -45.46 -46.51
N LEU A 146 -10.09 -44.16 -46.21
CA LEU A 146 -9.26 -43.18 -46.92
C LEU A 146 -7.76 -43.43 -46.60
N PRO A 147 -6.85 -43.19 -47.57
CA PRO A 147 -5.42 -43.45 -47.38
C PRO A 147 -4.78 -42.47 -46.38
N PRO A 148 -3.66 -42.87 -45.72
CA PRO A 148 -2.96 -42.01 -44.79
C PRO A 148 -2.34 -40.80 -45.50
N THR A 149 -2.78 -39.60 -45.16
CA THR A 149 -2.33 -38.32 -45.73
C THR A 149 -0.97 -37.88 -45.17
N GLN A 150 0.08 -38.64 -45.46
CA GLN A 150 1.48 -38.26 -45.23
C GLN A 150 1.99 -37.21 -46.25
N TRP A 151 1.26 -36.09 -46.38
CA TRP A 151 1.65 -34.93 -47.20
C TRP A 151 1.35 -33.65 -46.43
N VAL A 152 2.24 -33.31 -45.49
CA VAL A 152 2.30 -32.04 -44.76
C VAL A 152 3.79 -31.75 -44.54
N ALA A 153 4.28 -30.57 -44.88
CA ALA A 153 5.68 -30.21 -44.63
C ALA A 153 5.90 -30.03 -43.11
N PRO A 154 7.12 -30.26 -42.56
CA PRO A 154 7.36 -30.09 -41.13
C PRO A 154 7.07 -28.67 -40.62
N ALA A 155 7.14 -27.65 -41.48
CA ALA A 155 6.72 -26.28 -41.17
C ALA A 155 5.19 -26.15 -40.97
N GLU A 156 4.37 -26.83 -41.78
CA GLU A 156 2.90 -26.77 -41.68
C GLU A 156 2.36 -27.55 -40.47
N ALA A 157 3.11 -28.55 -40.00
CA ALA A 157 2.81 -29.23 -38.74
C ALA A 157 3.01 -28.30 -37.53
N ALA A 158 3.95 -27.35 -37.61
CA ALA A 158 4.16 -26.34 -36.58
C ALA A 158 3.00 -25.33 -36.54
N THR A 159 2.61 -24.75 -37.68
CA THR A 159 1.47 -23.80 -37.73
C THR A 159 0.14 -24.44 -37.31
N ARG A 160 -0.11 -25.71 -37.63
CA ARG A 160 -1.31 -26.43 -37.10
C ARG A 160 -1.25 -26.71 -35.59
N ARG A 161 -0.06 -26.93 -35.00
CA ARG A 161 0.10 -26.98 -33.53
C ARG A 161 -0.11 -25.62 -32.89
N TRP A 162 0.40 -24.56 -33.51
CA TRP A 162 0.20 -23.16 -33.11
C TRP A 162 -1.28 -22.76 -33.05
N LEU A 163 -2.02 -23.02 -34.14
CA LEU A 163 -3.45 -22.71 -34.23
C LEU A 163 -4.26 -23.37 -33.11
N LEU A 164 -3.90 -24.58 -32.65
CA LEU A 164 -4.57 -25.30 -31.56
C LEU A 164 -4.33 -24.70 -30.14
N TRP A 165 -3.52 -23.64 -30.01
CA TRP A 165 -3.17 -23.02 -28.73
C TRP A 165 -3.24 -21.49 -28.74
N GLY A 166 -3.06 -20.83 -29.89
CA GLY A 166 -3.22 -19.38 -30.06
C GLY A 166 -4.68 -18.95 -29.92
N SER A 167 -5.11 -18.71 -28.68
CA SER A 167 -6.50 -18.34 -28.34
C SER A 167 -6.53 -17.13 -27.41
N VAL A 168 -6.78 -15.96 -28.02
CA VAL A 168 -6.68 -14.67 -27.35
C VAL A 168 -7.84 -13.79 -27.80
N SER A 169 -8.95 -13.81 -27.07
CA SER A 169 -9.92 -12.71 -27.14
C SER A 169 -9.18 -11.39 -26.83
N ALA A 170 -9.54 -10.27 -27.47
CA ALA A 170 -8.79 -9.00 -27.30
C ALA A 170 -8.62 -8.57 -25.82
N ALA A 171 -9.57 -8.95 -24.96
CA ALA A 171 -9.50 -8.94 -23.50
C ALA A 171 -8.22 -9.56 -22.92
N SER A 172 -7.95 -10.82 -23.29
CA SER A 172 -6.91 -11.65 -22.70
C SER A 172 -5.50 -11.18 -23.09
N ALA A 173 -5.37 -10.33 -24.11
CA ALA A 173 -4.09 -9.90 -24.66
C ALA A 173 -3.16 -9.29 -23.59
N VAL A 174 -3.65 -8.35 -22.78
CA VAL A 174 -2.84 -7.57 -21.82
C VAL A 174 -2.19 -8.43 -20.73
N VAL A 175 -2.80 -9.58 -20.37
CA VAL A 175 -2.25 -10.49 -19.33
C VAL A 175 -1.62 -11.74 -19.94
N LEU A 176 -2.11 -12.24 -21.08
CA LEU A 176 -1.35 -13.20 -21.88
C LEU A 176 -0.06 -12.61 -22.44
N LEU A 177 0.12 -11.28 -22.36
CA LEU A 177 1.36 -10.54 -22.57
C LEU A 177 2.41 -10.81 -21.49
N GLY A 178 2.05 -10.64 -20.22
CA GLY A 178 2.91 -11.04 -19.10
C GLY A 178 3.16 -12.54 -19.10
N ALA A 179 2.13 -13.34 -19.38
CA ALA A 179 2.26 -14.79 -19.47
C ALA A 179 3.02 -15.26 -20.74
N TRP A 180 3.10 -14.48 -21.82
CA TRP A 180 3.78 -14.88 -23.07
C TRP A 180 5.26 -15.17 -22.84
N VAL A 181 5.95 -14.22 -22.21
CA VAL A 181 7.37 -14.28 -21.85
C VAL A 181 7.69 -15.49 -20.97
N LEU A 182 6.68 -16.06 -20.33
CA LEU A 182 6.79 -17.09 -19.31
C LEU A 182 6.31 -18.47 -19.80
N PHE A 183 5.33 -18.52 -20.72
CA PHE A 183 4.69 -19.75 -21.21
C PHE A 183 5.51 -20.48 -22.28
N PHE A 184 6.17 -19.74 -23.17
CA PHE A 184 6.62 -20.25 -24.48
C PHE A 184 8.13 -20.53 -24.56
N SER A 185 8.74 -20.75 -23.40
CA SER A 185 10.18 -20.69 -23.21
C SER A 185 10.80 -22.10 -23.15
N SER A 186 11.14 -22.62 -24.34
CA SER A 186 11.59 -23.98 -24.71
C SER A 186 10.49 -25.02 -25.02
N ASN A 187 10.86 -26.09 -25.73
CA ASN A 187 9.98 -27.04 -26.42
C ASN A 187 10.33 -28.50 -26.03
N ASP A 188 10.36 -28.76 -24.72
CA ASP A 188 10.87 -30.00 -24.16
C ASP A 188 9.81 -31.10 -24.01
N SER A 189 10.21 -32.34 -24.31
CA SER A 189 9.32 -33.50 -24.37
C SER A 189 9.07 -34.13 -23.00
N GLU A 190 7.82 -34.50 -22.71
CA GLU A 190 7.40 -35.08 -21.42
C GLU A 190 8.18 -36.36 -21.01
N PRO A 191 8.80 -36.37 -19.82
CA PRO A 191 9.06 -37.59 -19.07
C PRO A 191 7.78 -38.05 -18.33
N ARG A 192 7.62 -39.37 -18.13
CA ARG A 192 6.45 -39.95 -17.46
C ARG A 192 6.51 -39.80 -15.93
N PRO A 193 5.37 -39.72 -15.22
CA PRO A 193 5.34 -39.60 -13.77
C PRO A 193 5.71 -40.90 -13.07
N ASN A 194 6.40 -40.80 -11.92
CA ASN A 194 6.26 -41.75 -10.80
C ASN A 194 6.85 -41.21 -9.47
N ASP A 195 6.33 -41.76 -8.36
CA ASP A 195 6.86 -41.82 -6.98
C ASP A 195 6.94 -40.54 -6.10
N ASP A 196 6.09 -40.53 -5.06
CA ASP A 196 6.12 -39.64 -3.88
C ASP A 196 7.33 -39.90 -2.95
N PRO A 197 7.93 -38.84 -2.36
CA PRO A 197 8.69 -38.92 -1.11
C PRO A 197 7.94 -38.29 0.08
N GLN A 198 8.05 -38.88 1.26
CA GLN A 198 7.27 -38.48 2.45
C GLN A 198 7.75 -37.19 3.14
N VAL A 199 6.82 -36.57 3.88
CA VAL A 199 7.04 -35.50 4.87
C VAL A 199 8.12 -35.88 5.88
N SER A 200 8.94 -34.91 6.29
CA SER A 200 9.81 -34.98 7.48
C SER A 200 9.71 -33.66 8.26
N GLU A 201 9.83 -33.72 9.59
CA GLU A 201 9.34 -32.69 10.51
C GLU A 201 10.42 -32.26 11.54
N SER A 202 10.27 -31.05 12.11
CA SER A 202 11.03 -30.48 13.24
C SER A 202 12.47 -30.00 12.97
N PRO A 203 13.05 -29.12 13.82
CA PRO A 203 12.50 -28.44 15.01
C PRO A 203 12.59 -26.88 14.99
N ARG A 204 11.98 -26.22 15.98
CA ARG A 204 12.20 -24.79 16.30
C ARG A 204 13.53 -24.54 17.03
N SER A 205 14.07 -23.32 16.93
CA SER A 205 15.00 -22.70 17.90
C SER A 205 14.95 -21.17 17.79
N ASP A 206 15.62 -20.44 18.68
CA ASP A 206 15.11 -19.16 19.23
C ASP A 206 16.16 -18.04 19.35
N THR A 207 15.70 -16.80 19.58
CA THR A 207 16.43 -15.59 20.03
C THR A 207 17.50 -14.98 19.09
N GLY A 208 17.08 -13.97 18.32
CA GLY A 208 17.96 -13.15 17.48
C GLY A 208 18.66 -11.95 18.17
N GLN A 209 19.30 -11.13 17.33
CA GLN A 209 19.67 -9.73 17.55
C GLN A 209 19.64 -8.97 16.20
N PRO A 210 19.55 -7.62 16.17
CA PRO A 210 19.13 -6.88 14.97
C PRO A 210 20.25 -6.59 13.96
N VAL A 211 19.90 -6.70 12.68
CA VAL A 211 20.70 -6.44 11.46
C VAL A 211 19.78 -5.68 10.48
N PRO A 212 20.27 -4.71 9.66
CA PRO A 212 19.42 -3.62 9.17
C PRO A 212 18.48 -3.97 8.00
N SER A 213 17.55 -3.03 7.74
CA SER A 213 16.44 -3.12 6.78
C SER A 213 16.83 -3.66 5.39
N PRO A 214 15.99 -4.53 4.78
CA PRO A 214 16.28 -5.15 3.48
C PRO A 214 16.20 -4.16 2.31
N ALA A 215 16.94 -4.46 1.24
CA ALA A 215 17.02 -3.60 0.06
C ALA A 215 15.83 -3.77 -0.91
N THR A 216 15.27 -2.63 -1.32
CA THR A 216 14.29 -2.50 -2.41
C THR A 216 14.96 -2.49 -3.80
N GLU A 217 16.26 -2.20 -3.88
CA GLU A 217 17.02 -2.20 -5.14
C GLU A 217 17.46 -3.63 -5.53
N ILE A 218 17.39 -3.97 -6.82
CA ILE A 218 17.90 -5.24 -7.35
C ILE A 218 19.42 -5.29 -7.18
N ASP A 219 19.95 -6.34 -6.55
CA ASP A 219 21.41 -6.56 -6.45
C ASP A 219 21.99 -7.05 -7.78
N ASP A 220 22.15 -6.11 -8.72
CA ASP A 220 22.61 -6.37 -10.08
C ASP A 220 24.03 -6.98 -10.16
N ARG A 221 24.80 -7.00 -9.05
CA ARG A 221 26.12 -7.64 -8.95
C ARG A 221 26.09 -9.14 -9.27
N TRP A 222 24.93 -9.79 -9.18
CA TRP A 222 24.77 -11.24 -9.35
C TRP A 222 23.91 -11.68 -10.55
N ILE A 223 23.64 -10.79 -11.51
CA ILE A 223 23.02 -11.14 -12.80
C ILE A 223 23.98 -10.85 -13.98
N PRO A 224 23.91 -11.58 -15.10
CA PRO A 224 24.86 -11.44 -16.22
C PRO A 224 24.91 -10.03 -16.82
N ASP A 225 26.01 -9.69 -17.49
CA ASP A 225 26.10 -8.48 -18.32
C ASP A 225 25.27 -8.67 -19.61
N SER A 226 24.50 -7.65 -19.98
CA SER A 226 23.56 -7.64 -21.11
C SER A 226 22.55 -8.81 -21.06
N PRO A 227 21.74 -8.90 -19.99
CA PRO A 227 20.72 -9.93 -19.88
C PRO A 227 19.65 -9.74 -20.96
N GLN A 228 19.30 -10.84 -21.63
CA GLN A 228 18.20 -10.91 -22.59
C GLN A 228 16.85 -11.11 -21.89
N LEU A 229 16.87 -11.59 -20.65
CA LEU A 229 15.71 -11.81 -19.80
C LEU A 229 16.05 -11.57 -18.32
N VAL A 230 15.12 -10.93 -17.61
CA VAL A 230 15.08 -10.81 -16.15
C VAL A 230 13.65 -11.08 -15.68
N ILE A 231 13.46 -11.96 -14.69
CA ILE A 231 12.17 -12.24 -14.03
C ILE A 231 12.37 -12.07 -12.51
N ARG A 232 11.50 -11.34 -11.83
CA ARG A 232 11.44 -11.21 -10.36
C ARG A 232 10.06 -11.62 -9.85
N ILE A 233 10.05 -12.34 -8.72
CA ILE A 233 8.84 -12.79 -8.03
C ILE A 233 9.03 -12.66 -6.51
N GLU A 234 8.11 -11.99 -5.81
CA GLU A 234 8.00 -12.00 -4.35
C GLU A 234 7.19 -13.23 -3.89
N ILE A 235 7.89 -14.37 -3.75
CA ILE A 235 7.27 -15.67 -3.45
C ILE A 235 6.45 -15.65 -2.16
N ALA A 236 6.97 -15.07 -1.07
CA ALA A 236 6.26 -15.03 0.20
C ALA A 236 4.98 -14.19 0.14
N GLY A 237 4.96 -13.09 -0.63
CA GLY A 237 3.76 -12.27 -0.85
C GLY A 237 2.70 -13.01 -1.65
N ALA A 238 3.11 -13.61 -2.79
CA ALA A 238 2.23 -14.41 -3.62
C ALA A 238 1.67 -15.65 -2.89
N GLU A 239 2.44 -16.30 -2.02
CA GLU A 239 1.99 -17.44 -1.21
C GLU A 239 1.03 -16.99 -0.11
N ALA A 240 1.32 -15.89 0.61
CA ALA A 240 0.45 -15.37 1.66
C ALA A 240 -0.93 -14.93 1.12
N ALA A 241 -0.99 -14.45 -0.13
CA ALA A 241 -2.22 -14.13 -0.84
C ALA A 241 -2.90 -15.35 -1.51
N GLY A 242 -2.32 -16.55 -1.43
CA GLY A 242 -2.81 -17.76 -2.11
C GLY A 242 -2.68 -17.72 -3.65
N GLN A 243 -1.98 -16.73 -4.20
CA GLN A 243 -1.85 -16.48 -5.64
C GLN A 243 -0.69 -17.26 -6.28
N LEU A 244 0.31 -17.70 -5.52
CA LEU A 244 1.46 -18.44 -6.05
C LEU A 244 1.03 -19.73 -6.77
N GLY A 245 0.08 -20.49 -6.20
CA GLY A 245 -0.47 -21.69 -6.82
C GLY A 245 -1.11 -21.44 -8.20
N PRO A 246 -2.07 -20.50 -8.33
CA PRO A 246 -2.58 -20.03 -9.61
C PRO A 246 -1.50 -19.52 -10.57
N LEU A 247 -0.57 -18.66 -10.11
CA LEU A 247 0.50 -18.10 -10.94
C LEU A 247 1.43 -19.18 -11.50
N MET A 248 1.82 -20.16 -10.69
CA MET A 248 2.63 -21.30 -11.13
C MET A 248 1.85 -22.22 -12.09
N LYS A 249 0.57 -22.49 -11.85
CA LYS A 249 -0.29 -23.21 -12.83
C LYS A 249 -0.44 -22.45 -14.15
N ALA A 250 -0.44 -21.11 -14.11
CA ALA A 250 -0.43 -20.23 -15.26
C ALA A 250 0.92 -20.18 -15.98
N VAL A 251 1.99 -20.79 -15.44
CA VAL A 251 3.32 -20.80 -16.07
C VAL A 251 4.05 -22.14 -15.87
N PRO A 252 3.81 -23.16 -16.72
CA PRO A 252 4.42 -24.48 -16.58
C PRO A 252 5.96 -24.51 -16.58
N PRO A 253 6.71 -23.76 -17.44
CA PRO A 253 8.17 -23.75 -17.41
C PRO A 253 8.74 -23.20 -16.10
N LEU A 254 8.18 -22.08 -15.62
CA LEU A 254 8.57 -21.41 -14.37
C LEU A 254 8.19 -22.23 -13.13
N ASN A 255 7.00 -22.85 -13.13
CA ASN A 255 6.58 -23.79 -12.08
C ASN A 255 7.51 -25.00 -11.99
N ARG A 256 7.93 -25.56 -13.13
CA ARG A 256 8.94 -26.62 -13.13
C ARG A 256 10.26 -26.11 -12.55
N ALA A 257 10.79 -25.00 -13.07
CA ALA A 257 12.07 -24.45 -12.65
C ALA A 257 12.11 -24.03 -11.16
N ILE A 258 11.03 -23.43 -10.64
CA ILE A 258 10.96 -22.93 -9.26
C ILE A 258 10.45 -24.00 -8.29
N MET A 259 9.27 -24.61 -8.53
CA MET A 259 8.64 -25.51 -7.56
C MET A 259 9.23 -26.92 -7.61
N ALA A 260 9.37 -27.49 -8.82
CA ALA A 260 9.79 -28.89 -8.99
C ALA A 260 11.33 -29.08 -9.00
N GLU A 261 12.10 -28.08 -9.44
CA GLU A 261 13.56 -28.17 -9.50
C GLU A 261 14.21 -27.38 -8.34
N LEU A 262 14.06 -26.05 -8.28
CA LEU A 262 14.75 -25.20 -7.28
C LEU A 262 14.30 -25.50 -5.84
N PHE A 263 13.02 -25.43 -5.53
CA PHE A 263 12.51 -25.61 -4.17
C PHE A 263 12.68 -27.04 -3.68
N GLN A 264 12.40 -28.05 -4.52
CA GLN A 264 12.66 -29.45 -4.19
C GLN A 264 14.18 -29.73 -4.02
N GLY A 265 15.02 -29.15 -4.87
CA GLY A 265 16.48 -29.28 -4.81
C GLY A 265 17.09 -28.75 -3.53
N PHE A 266 16.80 -27.48 -3.18
CA PHE A 266 17.30 -26.88 -1.94
C PHE A 266 16.53 -27.34 -0.69
N GLY A 267 15.30 -27.85 -0.84
CA GLY A 267 14.41 -28.21 0.27
C GLY A 267 13.69 -27.01 0.88
N LEU A 268 13.38 -26.00 0.05
CA LEU A 268 12.74 -24.76 0.45
C LEU A 268 11.23 -24.90 0.45
N GLN A 269 10.57 -24.24 1.41
CA GLN A 269 9.12 -23.99 1.38
C GLN A 269 8.88 -22.59 0.79
N PRO A 270 7.76 -22.35 0.06
CA PRO A 270 7.52 -21.05 -0.57
C PRO A 270 7.55 -19.88 0.42
N ASN A 271 6.90 -20.05 1.58
CA ASN A 271 6.89 -19.06 2.66
C ASN A 271 8.27 -18.81 3.33
N ALA A 272 9.28 -19.65 3.09
CA ALA A 272 10.65 -19.44 3.53
C ALA A 272 11.49 -18.64 2.53
N VAL A 273 10.96 -18.35 1.33
CA VAL A 273 11.61 -17.58 0.27
C VAL A 273 10.90 -16.23 0.15
N GLN A 274 11.63 -15.13 0.38
CA GLN A 274 11.11 -13.79 0.12
C GLN A 274 10.96 -13.59 -1.39
N ARG A 275 12.05 -13.80 -2.14
CA ARG A 275 12.19 -13.39 -3.54
C ARG A 275 13.00 -14.39 -4.36
N VAL A 276 12.56 -14.63 -5.59
CA VAL A 276 13.36 -15.26 -6.65
C VAL A 276 13.58 -14.24 -7.77
N LEU A 277 14.83 -14.09 -8.19
CA LEU A 277 15.25 -13.31 -9.36
C LEU A 277 15.96 -14.26 -10.33
N TRP A 278 15.41 -14.43 -11.53
CA TRP A 278 15.99 -15.22 -12.62
C TRP A 278 16.55 -14.27 -13.68
N SER A 279 17.72 -14.56 -14.24
CA SER A 279 18.24 -13.81 -15.39
C SER A 279 19.15 -14.66 -16.28
N THR A 280 19.08 -14.43 -17.59
CA THR A 280 19.97 -15.06 -18.59
C THR A 280 20.43 -14.05 -19.65
N ALA A 281 21.58 -14.32 -20.26
CA ALA A 281 22.06 -13.68 -21.48
C ALA A 281 21.92 -14.58 -22.73
N ASP A 282 21.29 -15.74 -22.60
CA ASP A 282 20.93 -16.66 -23.69
C ASP A 282 19.50 -17.20 -23.49
N LEU A 283 18.60 -16.83 -24.41
CA LEU A 283 17.19 -17.25 -24.44
C LEU A 283 16.93 -18.64 -25.04
N SER A 284 17.91 -19.24 -25.73
CA SER A 284 17.73 -20.55 -26.38
C SER A 284 17.62 -21.70 -25.36
N ALA A 285 18.32 -21.56 -24.22
CA ALA A 285 18.29 -22.48 -23.08
C ALA A 285 18.17 -21.70 -21.76
N TRP A 286 17.29 -20.69 -21.72
CA TRP A 286 17.10 -19.75 -20.60
C TRP A 286 16.90 -20.43 -19.22
N SER A 287 16.25 -21.59 -19.23
CA SER A 287 15.85 -22.40 -18.09
C SER A 287 17.00 -23.25 -17.55
N GLU A 288 18.08 -23.45 -18.31
CA GLU A 288 19.26 -24.23 -17.94
C GLU A 288 20.47 -23.33 -17.65
N THR A 289 20.75 -22.39 -18.57
CA THR A 289 21.88 -21.44 -18.53
C THR A 289 21.70 -20.29 -17.53
N GLY A 290 20.45 -20.01 -17.15
CA GLY A 290 20.09 -18.88 -16.30
C GLY A 290 20.74 -18.90 -14.91
N ILE A 291 21.02 -17.69 -14.41
CA ILE A 291 21.41 -17.43 -13.03
C ILE A 291 20.15 -17.12 -12.22
N VAL A 292 20.06 -17.71 -11.03
CA VAL A 292 18.96 -17.55 -10.08
C VAL A 292 19.52 -16.99 -8.77
N VAL A 293 19.09 -15.79 -8.39
CA VAL A 293 19.36 -15.21 -7.07
C VAL A 293 18.13 -15.42 -6.20
N VAL A 294 18.32 -16.05 -5.04
CA VAL A 294 17.25 -16.41 -4.10
C VAL A 294 17.47 -15.68 -2.79
N THR A 295 16.48 -14.89 -2.36
CA THR A 295 16.46 -14.21 -1.07
C THR A 295 15.49 -14.93 -0.14
N LEU A 296 15.96 -15.43 1.00
CA LEU A 296 15.12 -16.08 2.00
C LEU A 296 14.29 -15.06 2.81
N ALA A 297 13.18 -15.51 3.40
CA ALA A 297 12.30 -14.70 4.24
C ALA A 297 13.00 -14.19 5.52
N GLU A 298 12.38 -13.25 6.24
CA GLU A 298 12.92 -12.79 7.52
C GLU A 298 12.89 -13.94 8.55
N GLY A 299 13.92 -14.03 9.39
CA GLY A 299 14.13 -15.16 10.32
C GLY A 299 14.61 -16.48 9.68
N GLN A 300 14.72 -16.55 8.34
CA GLN A 300 15.35 -17.68 7.65
C GLN A 300 16.84 -17.42 7.40
N SER A 301 17.64 -18.48 7.26
CA SER A 301 19.09 -18.34 7.03
C SER A 301 19.69 -19.37 6.08
N THR A 302 20.64 -18.91 5.27
CA THR A 302 21.49 -19.72 4.37
C THR A 302 22.60 -20.48 5.09
N GLY A 303 22.73 -20.34 6.42
CA GLY A 303 23.85 -20.91 7.20
C GLY A 303 24.05 -22.43 7.02
N SER A 304 22.97 -23.17 6.79
CA SER A 304 23.02 -24.60 6.43
C SER A 304 23.69 -24.84 5.07
N LEU A 305 23.30 -24.06 4.05
CA LEU A 305 23.81 -24.14 2.67
C LEU A 305 25.32 -23.89 2.58
N ARG A 306 25.89 -23.06 3.46
CA ARG A 306 27.34 -22.83 3.55
C ARG A 306 28.14 -24.12 3.82
N SER A 307 27.49 -25.14 4.39
CA SER A 307 28.07 -26.46 4.67
C SER A 307 27.52 -27.61 3.79
N ALA A 308 26.54 -27.33 2.92
CA ALA A 308 25.80 -28.33 2.18
C ALA A 308 26.50 -28.72 0.86
N GLY A 309 26.36 -29.99 0.48
CA GLY A 309 26.88 -30.49 -0.79
C GLY A 309 28.41 -30.53 -0.89
N THR A 310 28.90 -30.89 -2.07
CA THR A 310 30.32 -30.96 -2.40
C THR A 310 30.88 -29.61 -2.85
N SER A 311 32.13 -29.31 -2.49
CA SER A 311 32.85 -28.12 -2.99
C SER A 311 33.37 -28.40 -4.40
N THR A 312 33.22 -27.45 -5.33
CA THR A 312 33.79 -27.58 -6.69
C THR A 312 35.30 -27.26 -6.71
N GLY A 313 35.88 -26.88 -5.56
CA GLY A 313 37.26 -26.42 -5.45
C GLY A 313 37.50 -25.01 -6.00
N GLN A 314 36.43 -24.27 -6.34
CA GLN A 314 36.48 -22.94 -6.93
C GLN A 314 35.85 -21.89 -6.00
N GLN A 315 36.25 -20.63 -6.17
CA GLN A 315 35.81 -19.52 -5.32
C GLN A 315 35.34 -18.32 -6.15
N ALA A 316 34.20 -17.77 -5.75
CA ALA A 316 33.63 -16.53 -6.22
C ALA A 316 34.12 -15.35 -5.35
N GLY A 317 35.33 -14.86 -5.63
CA GLY A 317 36.02 -13.93 -4.74
C GLY A 317 36.45 -14.65 -3.46
N GLU A 318 35.80 -14.35 -2.33
CA GLU A 318 35.99 -15.07 -1.06
C GLU A 318 34.92 -16.17 -0.82
N ILE A 319 33.89 -16.27 -1.68
CA ILE A 319 32.75 -17.17 -1.48
C ILE A 319 33.05 -18.53 -2.12
N GLU A 320 32.88 -19.64 -1.42
CA GLU A 320 33.04 -20.98 -2.00
C GLU A 320 31.89 -21.33 -2.97
N ILE A 321 32.22 -21.87 -4.15
CA ILE A 321 31.25 -22.46 -5.09
C ILE A 321 31.07 -23.94 -4.74
N ARG A 322 29.82 -24.37 -4.63
CA ARG A 322 29.41 -25.70 -4.17
C ARG A 322 28.35 -26.29 -5.10
N GLN A 323 28.17 -27.60 -5.07
CA GLN A 323 27.14 -28.32 -5.82
C GLN A 323 26.34 -29.18 -4.83
N LEU A 324 25.01 -29.22 -4.94
CA LEU A 324 24.19 -30.06 -4.07
C LEU A 324 24.30 -31.52 -4.50
N ASP A 325 24.47 -32.42 -3.53
CA ASP A 325 24.44 -33.87 -3.74
C ASP A 325 22.99 -34.38 -3.90
N ARG A 326 22.16 -33.69 -4.70
CA ARG A 326 20.72 -33.92 -4.88
C ARG A 326 20.33 -33.79 -6.37
N PRO A 327 19.62 -34.77 -6.97
CA PRO A 327 19.35 -34.78 -8.41
C PRO A 327 18.33 -33.73 -8.88
N ALA A 328 17.47 -33.22 -8.00
CA ALA A 328 16.44 -32.24 -8.37
C ALA A 328 16.98 -30.84 -8.73
N TRP A 329 18.21 -30.51 -8.30
CA TRP A 329 18.92 -29.29 -8.74
C TRP A 329 20.40 -29.58 -8.94
N PRO A 330 20.83 -29.99 -10.15
CA PRO A 330 22.20 -30.41 -10.42
C PRO A 330 23.20 -29.23 -10.56
N ARG A 331 22.75 -27.98 -10.39
CA ARG A 331 23.51 -26.78 -10.72
C ARG A 331 24.36 -26.31 -9.53
N ALA A 332 25.44 -25.59 -9.81
CA ALA A 332 26.30 -25.04 -8.78
C ALA A 332 25.63 -23.86 -8.06
N PHE A 333 26.06 -23.55 -6.83
CA PHE A 333 25.57 -22.44 -6.02
C PHE A 333 26.68 -21.80 -5.18
N ALA A 334 26.45 -20.55 -4.77
CA ALA A 334 27.34 -19.77 -3.90
C ALA A 334 26.49 -18.97 -2.90
N VAL A 335 26.90 -18.95 -1.63
CA VAL A 335 26.12 -18.30 -0.55
C VAL A 335 26.65 -16.90 -0.27
N LEU A 336 25.86 -15.89 -0.63
CA LEU A 336 26.25 -14.49 -0.65
C LEU A 336 26.31 -13.90 0.76
N ASP A 337 25.17 -13.89 1.46
CA ASP A 337 25.02 -13.33 2.81
C ASP A 337 24.22 -14.28 3.72
N GLU A 338 23.64 -13.79 4.82
CA GLU A 338 22.88 -14.62 5.77
C GLU A 338 21.51 -15.08 5.23
N ARG A 339 20.92 -14.37 4.25
CA ARG A 339 19.62 -14.68 3.64
C ARG A 339 19.68 -14.92 2.13
N THR A 340 20.72 -14.45 1.43
CA THR A 340 20.79 -14.53 -0.04
C THR A 340 21.80 -15.58 -0.52
N PHE A 341 21.41 -16.36 -1.53
CA PHE A 341 22.33 -17.21 -2.30
C PHE A 341 22.06 -17.10 -3.81
N VAL A 342 23.04 -17.47 -4.62
CA VAL A 342 22.95 -17.50 -6.09
C VAL A 342 23.26 -18.90 -6.60
N THR A 343 22.60 -19.32 -7.67
CA THR A 343 22.79 -20.64 -8.30
C THR A 343 22.59 -20.58 -9.82
N GLY A 344 23.20 -21.50 -10.56
CA GLY A 344 23.14 -21.56 -12.02
C GLY A 344 24.32 -22.34 -12.60
N GLU A 345 24.63 -22.09 -13.87
CA GLU A 345 25.78 -22.71 -14.53
C GLU A 345 27.11 -22.26 -13.88
N GLU A 346 28.05 -23.20 -13.69
CA GLU A 346 29.37 -22.94 -13.11
C GLU A 346 30.16 -21.87 -13.89
N GLY A 347 30.09 -21.89 -15.23
CA GLY A 347 30.73 -20.88 -16.09
C GLY A 347 30.18 -19.47 -15.84
N ASN A 348 28.86 -19.34 -15.71
CA ASN A 348 28.20 -18.05 -15.50
C ASN A 348 28.42 -17.54 -14.07
N LEU A 349 28.36 -18.41 -13.05
CA LEU A 349 28.74 -18.08 -11.67
C LEU A 349 30.20 -17.62 -11.58
N ARG A 350 31.10 -18.24 -12.35
CA ARG A 350 32.50 -17.84 -12.44
C ARG A 350 32.69 -16.51 -13.17
N GLN A 351 31.92 -16.21 -14.21
CA GLN A 351 31.98 -14.90 -14.87
C GLN A 351 31.51 -13.77 -13.93
N LEU A 352 30.47 -14.02 -13.12
CA LEU A 352 30.01 -13.09 -12.08
C LEU A 352 31.07 -12.89 -10.99
N ALA A 353 31.71 -13.98 -10.55
CA ALA A 353 32.84 -13.93 -9.62
C ALA A 353 34.00 -13.04 -10.11
N GLU A 354 34.43 -13.23 -11.35
CA GLU A 354 35.54 -12.47 -11.95
C GLU A 354 35.17 -10.98 -12.19
N ARG A 355 33.87 -10.63 -12.23
CA ARG A 355 33.39 -9.23 -12.29
C ARG A 355 33.52 -8.49 -10.95
N GLY A 356 33.36 -9.19 -9.82
CA GLY A 356 33.47 -8.64 -8.46
C GLY A 356 32.40 -7.58 -8.13
N GLN A 357 32.75 -6.59 -7.29
CA GLN A 357 31.84 -5.53 -6.80
C GLN A 357 31.41 -4.50 -7.87
N ARG A 358 31.41 -4.86 -9.16
CA ARG A 358 30.94 -3.98 -10.25
C ARG A 358 29.51 -4.35 -10.59
N ARG A 359 28.65 -3.33 -10.66
CA ARG A 359 27.27 -3.46 -11.14
C ARG A 359 27.21 -4.06 -12.54
N ALA A 360 26.17 -4.82 -12.84
CA ALA A 360 25.96 -5.37 -14.18
C ALA A 360 25.68 -4.27 -15.21
N LYS A 361 26.09 -4.52 -16.47
CA LYS A 361 25.64 -3.70 -17.60
C LYS A 361 24.29 -4.23 -18.09
N LEU A 362 23.19 -3.64 -17.64
CA LEU A 362 21.84 -4.14 -17.96
C LEU A 362 21.42 -3.95 -19.44
N GLY A 363 22.19 -3.19 -20.22
CA GLY A 363 22.09 -3.16 -21.68
C GLY A 363 20.76 -2.57 -22.16
N VAL A 364 20.06 -3.30 -23.04
CA VAL A 364 18.75 -2.86 -23.55
C VAL A 364 17.71 -2.78 -22.42
N LEU A 365 17.72 -3.73 -21.48
CA LEU A 365 16.71 -3.80 -20.41
C LEU A 365 16.88 -2.71 -19.33
N GLU A 366 18.01 -2.00 -19.31
CA GLU A 366 18.31 -0.96 -18.30
C GLU A 366 17.26 0.15 -18.22
N ALA A 367 16.66 0.53 -19.36
CA ALA A 367 15.65 1.59 -19.42
C ALA A 367 14.24 1.14 -19.03
N LEU A 368 13.96 -0.18 -19.06
CA LEU A 368 12.69 -0.72 -18.57
C LEU A 368 12.78 -0.99 -17.06
N LEU A 369 13.85 -1.66 -16.62
CA LEU A 369 14.06 -2.05 -15.22
C LEU A 369 14.22 -0.86 -14.24
N LYS A 370 14.51 0.35 -14.73
CA LYS A 370 14.54 1.59 -13.92
C LYS A 370 13.18 2.25 -13.74
N GLU A 371 12.28 2.05 -14.70
CA GLU A 371 10.94 2.67 -14.72
C GLU A 371 9.86 1.68 -14.22
N THR A 372 10.20 0.39 -14.07
CA THR A 372 9.42 -0.63 -13.38
C THR A 372 9.14 -0.24 -11.92
N THR A 373 7.88 -0.40 -11.49
CA THR A 373 7.45 -0.19 -10.09
C THR A 373 8.28 -1.05 -9.11
N PRO A 374 8.99 -0.46 -8.12
CA PRO A 374 9.91 -1.19 -7.25
C PRO A 374 9.26 -2.27 -6.39
N ASP A 375 8.00 -2.10 -5.99
CA ASP A 375 7.35 -2.97 -5.00
C ASP A 375 6.46 -4.08 -5.63
N ALA A 376 6.37 -4.12 -6.96
CA ALA A 376 5.58 -5.10 -7.71
C ALA A 376 5.90 -6.56 -7.33
N ASP A 377 4.87 -7.32 -6.92
CA ASP A 377 4.93 -8.75 -6.57
C ASP A 377 5.55 -9.59 -7.70
N PHE A 378 5.28 -9.20 -8.95
CA PHE A 378 5.82 -9.86 -10.14
C PHE A 378 6.32 -8.83 -11.16
N SER A 379 7.50 -9.07 -11.73
CA SER A 379 8.01 -8.29 -12.87
C SER A 379 8.88 -9.13 -13.81
N VAL A 380 8.82 -8.82 -15.10
CA VAL A 380 9.64 -9.44 -16.15
C VAL A 380 10.04 -8.42 -17.21
N ALA A 381 11.27 -8.52 -17.71
CA ALA A 381 11.78 -7.74 -18.84
C ALA A 381 12.51 -8.66 -19.84
N LEU A 382 12.24 -8.49 -21.14
CA LEU A 382 12.68 -9.37 -22.24
C LEU A 382 13.15 -8.56 -23.44
N GLU A 383 14.29 -8.92 -24.03
CA GLU A 383 14.73 -8.41 -25.33
C GLU A 383 14.04 -9.16 -26.48
N LEU A 384 13.20 -8.44 -27.24
CA LEU A 384 12.34 -9.04 -28.26
C LEU A 384 13.13 -9.64 -29.44
N ARG A 385 14.21 -8.98 -29.86
CA ARG A 385 15.10 -9.48 -30.91
C ARG A 385 15.84 -10.75 -30.51
N ALA A 386 16.15 -10.91 -29.23
CA ALA A 386 16.78 -12.11 -28.71
C ALA A 386 15.78 -13.28 -28.67
N ALA A 387 14.53 -13.02 -28.28
CA ALA A 387 13.45 -14.02 -28.31
C ALA A 387 13.17 -14.51 -29.75
N GLU A 388 13.05 -13.58 -30.71
CA GLU A 388 12.91 -13.88 -32.13
C GLU A 388 14.07 -14.75 -32.66
N GLN A 389 15.32 -14.39 -32.33
CA GLN A 389 16.51 -15.17 -32.73
C GLN A 389 16.59 -16.54 -32.06
N ALA A 390 16.10 -16.68 -30.82
CA ALA A 390 15.95 -17.96 -30.13
C ALA A 390 14.77 -18.80 -30.66
N GLY A 391 14.05 -18.33 -31.68
CA GLY A 391 12.91 -19.04 -32.27
C GLY A 391 11.66 -19.05 -31.39
N TRP A 392 11.54 -18.11 -30.45
CA TRP A 392 10.35 -18.00 -29.61
C TRP A 392 9.13 -17.58 -30.46
N PRO A 393 7.93 -18.11 -30.16
CA PRO A 393 6.72 -17.80 -30.93
C PRO A 393 6.27 -16.36 -30.66
N MET A 394 6.52 -15.44 -31.59
CA MET A 394 6.27 -14.00 -31.40
C MET A 394 4.78 -13.63 -31.40
N PRO A 395 4.32 -12.64 -30.62
CA PRO A 395 2.89 -12.35 -30.49
C PRO A 395 2.26 -11.64 -31.67
N SER A 396 3.05 -11.09 -32.59
CA SER A 396 2.60 -10.36 -33.78
C SER A 396 1.54 -11.12 -34.59
N GLU A 397 1.70 -12.45 -34.73
CA GLU A 397 0.79 -13.29 -35.52
C GLU A 397 -0.56 -13.60 -34.81
N TRP A 398 -0.70 -13.29 -33.51
CA TRP A 398 -1.84 -13.73 -32.68
C TRP A 398 -3.21 -13.21 -33.15
N PHE A 399 -3.24 -12.01 -33.74
CA PHE A 399 -4.46 -11.35 -34.21
C PHE A 399 -4.57 -11.29 -35.74
N ASP A 400 -3.83 -12.13 -36.48
CA ASP A 400 -3.93 -12.22 -37.94
C ASP A 400 -5.34 -12.58 -38.44
N THR A 401 -6.13 -13.27 -37.61
CA THR A 401 -7.55 -13.60 -37.88
C THR A 401 -8.54 -12.49 -37.50
N TRP A 402 -8.07 -11.29 -37.10
CA TRP A 402 -8.92 -10.15 -36.74
C TRP A 402 -8.60 -8.91 -37.61
N PRO A 403 -9.29 -8.72 -38.75
CA PRO A 403 -8.89 -7.74 -39.77
C PRO A 403 -8.86 -6.27 -39.32
N GLN A 404 -9.58 -5.90 -38.25
CA GLN A 404 -9.70 -4.50 -37.81
C GLN A 404 -8.48 -4.04 -36.98
N GLY A 405 -7.93 -4.96 -36.16
CA GLY A 405 -6.84 -4.66 -35.22
C GLY A 405 -5.47 -5.15 -35.67
N ARG A 406 -5.39 -5.97 -36.73
CA ARG A 406 -4.19 -6.66 -37.21
C ARG A 406 -2.99 -5.73 -37.40
N ASP A 407 -3.11 -4.69 -38.23
CA ASP A 407 -1.99 -3.82 -38.60
C ASP A 407 -1.43 -3.06 -37.39
N ALA A 408 -2.31 -2.58 -36.50
CA ALA A 408 -1.92 -1.95 -35.25
C ALA A 408 -1.19 -2.94 -34.32
N TRP A 409 -1.69 -4.18 -34.21
CA TRP A 409 -1.05 -5.21 -33.41
C TRP A 409 0.34 -5.60 -33.93
N HIS A 410 0.53 -5.72 -35.25
CA HIS A 410 1.85 -5.94 -35.84
C HIS A 410 2.83 -4.79 -35.52
N LEU A 411 2.37 -3.53 -35.56
CA LEU A 411 3.20 -2.38 -35.22
C LEU A 411 3.59 -2.33 -33.73
N ILE A 412 2.70 -2.78 -32.83
CA ILE A 412 2.97 -2.88 -31.39
C ILE A 412 4.14 -3.84 -31.09
N TRP A 413 4.29 -4.91 -31.89
CA TRP A 413 5.26 -5.98 -31.62
C TRP A 413 6.53 -5.98 -32.47
N SER A 414 6.48 -5.42 -33.69
CA SER A 414 7.63 -5.38 -34.60
C SER A 414 8.55 -4.16 -34.42
N LEU A 415 8.09 -3.13 -33.71
CA LEU A 415 8.81 -1.87 -33.51
C LEU A 415 9.64 -1.76 -32.22
N PRO A 416 9.22 -2.32 -31.06
CA PRO A 416 10.03 -2.24 -29.85
C PRO A 416 11.25 -3.18 -29.90
N SER A 417 12.31 -2.78 -29.21
CA SER A 417 13.52 -3.58 -28.99
C SER A 417 13.42 -4.52 -27.78
N ALA A 418 12.67 -4.11 -26.76
CA ALA A 418 12.41 -4.90 -25.56
C ALA A 418 11.00 -4.60 -25.00
N VAL A 419 10.49 -5.52 -24.21
CA VAL A 419 9.20 -5.42 -23.51
C VAL A 419 9.38 -5.75 -22.03
N SER A 420 8.58 -5.13 -21.16
CA SER A 420 8.49 -5.49 -19.74
C SER A 420 7.06 -5.53 -19.26
N PHE A 421 6.71 -6.53 -18.46
CA PHE A 421 5.43 -6.64 -17.78
C PHE A 421 5.64 -6.63 -16.26
N CYS A 422 4.85 -5.85 -15.53
CA CYS A 422 4.89 -5.76 -14.08
C CYS A 422 3.47 -5.87 -13.52
N PHE A 423 3.33 -6.45 -12.33
CA PHE A 423 2.06 -6.58 -11.63
C PHE A 423 2.26 -6.36 -10.13
N ASP A 424 1.53 -5.40 -9.59
CA ASP A 424 1.49 -5.05 -8.17
C ASP A 424 0.06 -5.28 -7.66
N ARG A 425 -0.12 -6.17 -6.68
CA ARG A 425 -1.45 -6.49 -6.13
C ARG A 425 -2.02 -5.33 -5.31
N ASP A 426 -1.18 -4.61 -4.59
CA ASP A 426 -1.61 -3.68 -3.54
C ASP A 426 -1.85 -2.26 -4.11
N ASP A 427 -1.26 -1.92 -5.26
CA ASP A 427 -1.64 -0.82 -6.15
C ASP A 427 -2.85 -1.19 -7.02
N LEU A 428 -4.05 -1.39 -6.44
CA LEU A 428 -5.31 -1.67 -7.19
C LEU A 428 -5.19 -2.81 -8.24
N ALA A 429 -4.28 -3.77 -8.01
CA ALA A 429 -3.90 -4.79 -8.98
C ALA A 429 -3.42 -4.24 -10.33
N LEU A 430 -2.64 -3.16 -10.32
CA LEU A 430 -2.05 -2.50 -11.47
C LEU A 430 -1.15 -3.47 -12.25
N ALA A 431 -1.49 -3.70 -13.52
CA ALA A 431 -0.58 -4.27 -14.49
C ALA A 431 0.05 -3.17 -15.35
N GLU A 432 1.37 -3.21 -15.48
CA GLU A 432 2.15 -2.30 -16.31
C GLU A 432 2.80 -3.06 -17.47
N LEU A 433 2.74 -2.49 -18.66
CA LEU A 433 3.34 -3.03 -19.87
C LEU A 433 4.17 -1.96 -20.57
N GLY A 434 5.49 -2.08 -20.46
CA GLY A 434 6.47 -1.17 -21.06
C GLY A 434 7.03 -1.71 -22.38
N PHE A 435 7.11 -0.85 -23.39
CA PHE A 435 7.71 -1.12 -24.70
C PHE A 435 8.87 -0.16 -24.94
N LEU A 436 10.12 -0.67 -24.96
CA LEU A 436 11.30 0.16 -25.23
C LEU A 436 11.62 0.19 -26.71
N CYS A 437 11.51 1.36 -27.33
CA CYS A 437 11.73 1.57 -28.75
C CYS A 437 13.15 2.10 -29.04
N GLU A 438 13.61 2.00 -30.30
CA GLU A 438 14.95 2.50 -30.70
C GLU A 438 15.09 4.04 -30.63
N GLY A 439 13.98 4.77 -30.69
CA GLY A 439 13.93 6.22 -30.57
C GLY A 439 12.49 6.73 -30.35
N GLU A 440 12.35 8.01 -29.99
CA GLU A 440 11.06 8.62 -29.65
C GLU A 440 10.05 8.55 -30.82
N THR A 441 10.50 8.71 -32.07
CA THR A 441 9.66 8.56 -33.28
C THR A 441 9.16 7.14 -33.52
N VAL A 442 9.78 6.13 -32.89
CA VAL A 442 9.33 4.73 -32.92
C VAL A 442 8.37 4.48 -31.76
N ALA A 443 8.66 5.02 -30.57
CA ALA A 443 7.74 5.03 -29.43
C ALA A 443 6.40 5.70 -29.78
N ASP A 444 6.41 6.84 -30.48
CA ASP A 444 5.20 7.53 -30.89
C ASP A 444 4.31 6.69 -31.84
N LYS A 445 4.93 5.90 -32.73
CA LYS A 445 4.19 4.95 -33.58
C LYS A 445 3.55 3.82 -32.77
N VAL A 446 4.25 3.29 -31.77
CA VAL A 446 3.72 2.24 -30.88
C VAL A 446 2.59 2.80 -30.02
N ARG A 447 2.72 4.04 -29.49
CA ARG A 447 1.66 4.78 -28.81
C ARG A 447 0.41 4.91 -29.68
N VAL A 448 0.56 5.43 -30.91
CA VAL A 448 -0.55 5.60 -31.85
C VAL A 448 -1.19 4.26 -32.25
N ALA A 449 -0.41 3.19 -32.39
CA ALA A 449 -0.95 1.85 -32.65
C ALA A 449 -1.77 1.32 -31.46
N LEU A 450 -1.32 1.53 -30.21
CA LEU A 450 -2.08 1.20 -29.01
C LEU A 450 -3.36 2.03 -28.90
N GLU A 451 -3.31 3.34 -29.20
CA GLU A 451 -4.48 4.24 -29.25
C GLU A 451 -5.54 3.79 -30.27
N GLN A 452 -5.11 3.19 -31.39
CA GLN A 452 -6.01 2.63 -32.40
C GLN A 452 -6.56 1.24 -32.01
N TRP A 453 -5.78 0.44 -31.28
CA TRP A 453 -6.13 -0.93 -30.92
C TRP A 453 -7.05 -1.03 -29.69
N ILE A 454 -6.81 -0.23 -28.64
CA ILE A 454 -7.57 -0.28 -27.37
C ILE A 454 -9.10 -0.08 -27.56
N PRO A 455 -9.60 0.89 -28.36
CA PRO A 455 -11.03 1.07 -28.57
C PRO A 455 -11.69 -0.12 -29.27
N GLN A 456 -10.96 -0.77 -30.19
CA GLN A 456 -11.45 -1.96 -30.87
C GLN A 456 -11.51 -3.16 -29.90
N ALA A 457 -10.49 -3.30 -29.05
CA ALA A 457 -10.47 -4.33 -28.01
C ALA A 457 -11.68 -4.18 -27.07
N LYS A 458 -11.95 -2.97 -26.57
CA LYS A 458 -13.15 -2.64 -25.78
C LYS A 458 -14.44 -3.09 -26.47
N SER A 459 -14.61 -2.74 -27.75
CA SER A 459 -15.81 -3.09 -28.52
C SER A 459 -15.99 -4.61 -28.71
N ALA A 460 -14.90 -5.33 -29.00
CA ALA A 460 -14.95 -6.78 -29.22
C ALA A 460 -15.34 -7.54 -27.94
N ILE A 461 -14.91 -7.05 -26.77
CA ILE A 461 -15.18 -7.69 -25.47
C ILE A 461 -16.62 -7.43 -25.03
N ALA A 462 -17.10 -6.19 -25.13
CA ALA A 462 -18.48 -5.85 -24.82
C ALA A 462 -19.46 -6.70 -25.65
N SER A 463 -19.25 -6.77 -26.97
CA SER A 463 -20.03 -7.63 -27.86
C SER A 463 -19.95 -9.12 -27.49
N ARG A 464 -18.80 -9.60 -26.98
CA ARG A 464 -18.67 -10.99 -26.55
C ARG A 464 -19.42 -11.30 -25.26
N ILE A 465 -19.39 -10.39 -24.29
CA ILE A 465 -20.15 -10.49 -23.02
C ILE A 465 -21.65 -10.51 -23.33
N GLU A 466 -22.13 -9.61 -24.19
CA GLU A 466 -23.54 -9.58 -24.64
C GLU A 466 -23.96 -10.90 -25.31
N GLY A 467 -23.11 -11.47 -26.18
CA GLY A 467 -23.37 -12.74 -26.86
C GLY A 467 -23.10 -14.00 -26.03
N LEU A 468 -22.57 -13.90 -24.81
CA LEU A 468 -22.20 -15.06 -23.99
C LEU A 468 -23.40 -15.94 -23.59
N PRO A 469 -24.56 -15.39 -23.17
CA PRO A 469 -25.73 -16.20 -22.79
C PRO A 469 -26.28 -17.07 -23.93
N ASP A 470 -26.14 -16.65 -25.19
CA ASP A 470 -26.65 -17.41 -26.34
C ASP A 470 -25.69 -18.53 -26.76
N SER A 471 -24.36 -18.33 -26.68
CA SER A 471 -23.41 -19.44 -26.79
C SER A 471 -23.61 -20.50 -25.71
N ILE A 472 -23.92 -20.11 -24.47
CA ILE A 472 -24.23 -21.06 -23.38
C ILE A 472 -25.51 -21.86 -23.73
N LYS A 473 -26.59 -21.21 -24.18
CA LYS A 473 -27.83 -21.88 -24.63
C LYS A 473 -27.60 -22.82 -25.81
N ALA A 474 -26.69 -22.48 -26.71
CA ALA A 474 -26.32 -23.29 -27.88
C ALA A 474 -25.41 -24.50 -27.52
N GLY A 475 -24.95 -24.63 -26.27
CA GLY A 475 -24.00 -25.66 -25.87
C GLY A 475 -22.58 -25.43 -26.41
N GLU A 476 -22.29 -24.21 -26.88
CA GLU A 476 -20.98 -23.83 -27.45
C GLU A 476 -19.87 -23.64 -26.40
N ILE A 477 -20.28 -23.44 -25.14
CA ILE A 477 -19.43 -23.23 -23.97
C ILE A 477 -19.99 -24.12 -22.85
N PRO A 478 -19.18 -24.99 -22.23
CA PRO A 478 -19.61 -25.81 -21.09
C PRO A 478 -20.09 -24.95 -19.91
N GLY A 479 -21.28 -25.25 -19.39
CA GLY A 479 -21.95 -24.43 -18.37
C GLY A 479 -21.23 -24.35 -17.02
N ASP A 480 -20.40 -25.34 -16.71
CA ASP A 480 -19.46 -25.37 -15.59
C ASP A 480 -18.28 -24.38 -15.77
N SER A 481 -17.89 -24.08 -17.00
CA SER A 481 -16.84 -23.10 -17.33
C SER A 481 -17.37 -21.67 -17.57
N ALA A 482 -18.69 -21.49 -17.58
CA ALA A 482 -19.36 -20.28 -18.06
C ALA A 482 -19.22 -19.07 -17.14
N ASP A 483 -19.44 -19.26 -15.82
CA ASP A 483 -19.36 -18.16 -14.85
C ASP A 483 -17.92 -17.66 -14.68
N ALA A 484 -16.94 -18.56 -14.66
CA ALA A 484 -15.52 -18.21 -14.71
C ALA A 484 -15.16 -17.50 -16.03
N TYR A 485 -15.72 -17.90 -17.19
CA TYR A 485 -15.39 -17.24 -18.45
C TYR A 485 -15.99 -15.84 -18.50
N ARG A 486 -17.21 -15.68 -17.98
CA ARG A 486 -17.82 -14.37 -17.77
C ARG A 486 -16.95 -13.49 -16.88
N LEU A 487 -16.54 -13.97 -15.71
CA LEU A 487 -15.69 -13.21 -14.78
C LEU A 487 -14.37 -12.79 -15.44
N ALA A 488 -13.75 -13.68 -16.23
CA ALA A 488 -12.54 -13.39 -17.00
C ALA A 488 -12.76 -12.30 -18.08
N LEU A 489 -13.92 -12.29 -18.76
CA LEU A 489 -14.29 -11.23 -19.72
C LEU A 489 -14.61 -9.90 -19.03
N ASP A 490 -15.43 -9.93 -17.97
CA ASP A 490 -15.89 -8.74 -17.24
C ASP A 490 -14.69 -7.99 -16.62
N GLY A 491 -13.74 -8.69 -15.98
CA GLY A 491 -12.53 -8.05 -15.44
C GLY A 491 -11.54 -7.59 -16.52
N ALA A 492 -11.51 -8.21 -17.69
CA ALA A 492 -10.70 -7.73 -18.81
C ALA A 492 -11.33 -6.51 -19.52
N ALA A 493 -12.67 -6.40 -19.49
CA ALA A 493 -13.38 -5.19 -19.88
C ALA A 493 -13.07 -4.04 -18.91
N ALA A 494 -13.02 -4.31 -17.60
CA ALA A 494 -12.60 -3.34 -16.58
C ALA A 494 -11.13 -2.88 -16.77
N ALA A 495 -10.20 -3.83 -16.94
CA ALA A 495 -8.79 -3.52 -17.19
C ALA A 495 -8.57 -2.68 -18.45
N LEU A 496 -9.32 -2.93 -19.53
CA LEU A 496 -9.27 -2.06 -20.69
C LEU A 496 -9.98 -0.72 -20.44
N ALA A 497 -11.10 -0.69 -19.70
CA ALA A 497 -11.78 0.56 -19.35
C ALA A 497 -10.85 1.52 -18.60
N SER A 498 -10.10 1.03 -17.61
CA SER A 498 -9.07 1.77 -16.85
C SER A 498 -7.75 1.99 -17.62
N SER A 499 -7.52 1.23 -18.70
CA SER A 499 -6.26 1.31 -19.44
C SER A 499 -6.00 2.68 -20.05
N HIS A 500 -4.74 3.12 -19.92
CA HIS A 500 -4.25 4.39 -20.41
C HIS A 500 -2.78 4.24 -20.88
N LEU A 501 -2.34 5.21 -21.68
CA LEU A 501 -1.03 5.20 -22.34
C LEU A 501 -0.17 6.37 -21.88
N GLU A 502 1.10 6.10 -21.65
CA GLU A 502 2.08 7.05 -21.14
C GLU A 502 3.39 6.91 -21.95
N ALA A 503 3.98 8.02 -22.38
CA ALA A 503 5.19 8.02 -23.20
C ALA A 503 6.34 8.69 -22.45
N ALA A 504 7.31 7.87 -22.00
CA ALA A 504 8.50 8.29 -21.28
C ALA A 504 9.71 8.25 -22.22
N GLY A 505 9.82 9.25 -23.10
CA GLY A 505 10.88 9.36 -24.11
C GLY A 505 10.89 8.20 -25.10
N ARG A 506 11.75 7.19 -24.83
CA ARG A 506 11.87 5.97 -25.65
C ARG A 506 10.97 4.82 -25.20
N CYS A 507 10.35 4.91 -24.02
CA CYS A 507 9.45 3.90 -23.49
C CYS A 507 7.99 4.31 -23.71
N VAL A 508 7.14 3.36 -24.14
CA VAL A 508 5.68 3.49 -24.12
C VAL A 508 5.14 2.54 -23.07
N TRP A 509 4.34 3.05 -22.13
CA TRP A 509 3.70 2.26 -21.09
C TRP A 509 2.20 2.18 -21.34
N LEU A 510 1.68 0.98 -21.48
CA LEU A 510 0.26 0.66 -21.29
C LEU A 510 0.08 0.21 -19.85
N ARG A 511 -0.76 0.93 -19.09
CA ARG A 511 -1.00 0.65 -17.67
C ARG A 511 -2.50 0.43 -17.48
N ALA A 512 -2.88 -0.61 -16.72
CA ALA A 512 -4.26 -1.04 -16.55
C ALA A 512 -4.53 -1.48 -15.10
N ASP A 513 -5.65 -1.04 -14.54
CA ASP A 513 -6.12 -1.32 -13.18
C ASP A 513 -7.20 -2.41 -13.24
N PHE A 514 -7.05 -3.46 -12.43
CA PHE A 514 -7.92 -4.65 -12.42
C PHE A 514 -8.89 -4.66 -11.22
N GLY A 515 -8.81 -3.67 -10.34
CA GLY A 515 -9.65 -3.50 -9.15
C GLY A 515 -9.52 -4.59 -8.10
N ASP A 516 -10.36 -4.46 -7.06
CA ASP A 516 -10.38 -5.29 -5.83
C ASP A 516 -10.50 -6.81 -6.04
N ASN A 517 -10.80 -7.27 -7.26
CA ASN A 517 -11.18 -8.66 -7.56
C ASN A 517 -10.18 -9.41 -8.47
N SER A 518 -8.98 -8.84 -8.66
CA SER A 518 -7.92 -9.36 -9.53
C SER A 518 -7.48 -10.81 -9.25
N SER A 519 -7.55 -11.24 -7.99
CA SER A 519 -7.23 -12.60 -7.56
C SER A 519 -8.24 -13.63 -8.10
N ALA A 520 -9.53 -13.35 -7.93
CA ALA A 520 -10.62 -14.14 -8.48
C ALA A 520 -10.62 -14.11 -10.01
N TRP A 521 -10.36 -12.94 -10.61
CA TRP A 521 -10.20 -12.79 -12.06
C TRP A 521 -9.05 -13.65 -12.62
N THR A 522 -7.89 -13.64 -11.96
CA THR A 522 -6.72 -14.44 -12.38
C THR A 522 -7.01 -15.94 -12.32
N ALA A 523 -7.66 -16.40 -11.25
CA ALA A 523 -8.10 -17.79 -11.14
C ALA A 523 -9.10 -18.17 -12.25
N ALA A 524 -10.11 -17.33 -12.50
CA ALA A 524 -11.13 -17.55 -13.50
C ALA A 524 -10.57 -17.55 -14.94
N ALA A 525 -9.60 -16.68 -15.25
CA ALA A 525 -8.91 -16.65 -16.54
C ALA A 525 -8.09 -17.94 -16.80
N VAL A 526 -7.52 -18.54 -15.75
CA VAL A 526 -6.82 -19.84 -15.82
C VAL A 526 -7.81 -21.00 -16.00
N GLU A 527 -8.91 -20.99 -15.25
CA GLU A 527 -9.95 -22.02 -15.29
C GLU A 527 -10.67 -22.06 -16.65
N SER A 528 -11.07 -20.91 -17.18
CA SER A 528 -11.79 -20.79 -18.45
C SER A 528 -10.89 -20.80 -19.70
N ARG A 529 -9.61 -21.13 -19.57
CA ARG A 529 -8.65 -21.25 -20.69
C ARG A 529 -9.12 -22.20 -21.80
N ALA A 530 -9.96 -23.19 -21.48
CA ALA A 530 -10.58 -24.08 -22.46
C ALA A 530 -11.75 -23.41 -23.22
N ALA A 531 -12.57 -22.61 -22.53
CA ALA A 531 -13.69 -21.89 -23.13
C ALA A 531 -13.19 -20.76 -24.06
N ILE A 532 -12.25 -19.94 -23.58
CA ILE A 532 -11.53 -18.91 -24.36
C ILE A 532 -10.99 -19.51 -25.67
N ARG A 533 -10.49 -20.76 -25.62
CA ARG A 533 -9.96 -21.47 -26.77
C ARG A 533 -11.02 -21.89 -27.78
N ALA A 534 -12.06 -22.60 -27.34
CA ALA A 534 -13.14 -23.04 -28.23
C ALA A 534 -13.80 -21.86 -28.96
N ASP A 535 -13.87 -20.72 -28.28
CA ASP A 535 -14.48 -19.48 -28.73
C ASP A 535 -13.63 -18.76 -29.81
N TRP A 536 -12.33 -18.54 -29.56
CA TRP A 536 -11.43 -17.91 -30.55
C TRP A 536 -11.30 -18.74 -31.85
N HIS A 537 -11.24 -20.07 -31.73
CA HIS A 537 -11.28 -20.96 -32.90
C HIS A 537 -12.54 -20.77 -33.74
N ARG A 538 -13.70 -20.54 -33.11
CA ARG A 538 -14.97 -20.33 -33.81
C ARG A 538 -14.99 -19.00 -34.57
N ALA A 539 -14.42 -17.94 -33.97
CA ALA A 539 -14.24 -16.64 -34.61
C ALA A 539 -13.30 -16.71 -35.82
N GLY A 540 -12.11 -17.33 -35.68
CA GLY A 540 -11.16 -17.49 -36.79
C GLY A 540 -11.72 -18.30 -37.96
N LEU A 541 -12.53 -19.33 -37.69
CA LEU A 541 -13.24 -20.09 -38.73
C LEU A 541 -14.30 -19.24 -39.46
N HIS A 542 -15.01 -18.35 -38.78
CA HIS A 542 -15.95 -17.42 -39.42
C HIS A 542 -15.24 -16.34 -40.26
N GLY A 543 -14.06 -15.87 -39.82
CA GLY A 543 -13.21 -14.98 -40.61
C GLY A 543 -12.76 -15.64 -41.92
N ALA A 544 -12.13 -16.82 -41.83
CA ALA A 544 -11.68 -17.56 -43.01
C ALA A 544 -12.82 -17.89 -44.00
N LEU A 545 -14.01 -18.23 -43.48
CA LEU A 545 -15.19 -18.47 -44.31
C LEU A 545 -15.73 -17.18 -44.97
N THR A 546 -15.69 -16.03 -44.29
CA THR A 546 -16.16 -14.76 -44.90
C THR A 546 -15.17 -14.21 -45.92
N GLU A 547 -13.86 -14.33 -45.70
CA GLU A 547 -12.84 -13.99 -46.71
C GLU A 547 -12.95 -14.90 -47.96
N HIS A 548 -13.16 -16.21 -47.79
CA HIS A 548 -13.34 -17.12 -48.92
C HIS A 548 -14.62 -16.78 -49.72
N ASN A 549 -15.75 -16.53 -49.04
CA ASN A 549 -17.00 -16.10 -49.67
C ASN A 549 -16.95 -14.68 -50.30
N GLN A 550 -15.94 -13.86 -49.98
CA GLN A 550 -15.67 -12.60 -50.67
C GLN A 550 -14.75 -12.81 -51.88
N ALA A 551 -13.73 -13.67 -51.76
CA ALA A 551 -12.82 -14.01 -52.86
C ALA A 551 -13.51 -14.77 -54.02
N GLU A 552 -14.58 -15.52 -53.76
CA GLU A 552 -15.34 -16.24 -54.80
C GLU A 552 -16.43 -15.38 -55.49
N GLN A 553 -16.62 -14.11 -55.13
CA GLN A 553 -17.60 -13.25 -55.82
C GLN A 553 -17.07 -12.76 -57.18
N PRO A 554 -17.77 -13.04 -58.30
CA PRO A 554 -17.32 -12.59 -59.62
C PRO A 554 -17.44 -11.07 -59.75
N VAL A 555 -16.32 -10.41 -60.07
CA VAL A 555 -16.23 -8.95 -60.20
C VAL A 555 -17.24 -8.41 -61.22
N ARG A 556 -18.30 -7.77 -60.73
CA ARG A 556 -19.28 -7.07 -61.55
C ARG A 556 -18.76 -5.68 -61.89
N VAL A 557 -18.25 -5.51 -63.11
CA VAL A 557 -17.89 -4.19 -63.67
C VAL A 557 -19.17 -3.41 -63.96
N GLU A 558 -19.33 -2.25 -63.34
CA GLU A 558 -20.43 -1.30 -63.57
C GLU A 558 -19.81 0.06 -63.95
N PRO A 559 -20.34 0.79 -64.96
CA PRO A 559 -19.55 1.78 -65.70
C PRO A 559 -19.37 3.12 -64.97
N GLN A 560 -18.17 3.68 -65.07
CA GLN A 560 -17.75 4.94 -64.46
C GLN A 560 -18.39 6.18 -65.11
N PRO A 561 -18.95 7.13 -64.33
CA PRO A 561 -19.39 8.44 -64.83
C PRO A 561 -18.21 9.40 -65.05
N ALA A 562 -18.36 10.31 -66.02
CA ALA A 562 -17.35 11.28 -66.44
C ALA A 562 -17.35 12.57 -65.57
N PRO A 563 -16.24 13.35 -65.53
CA PRO A 563 -16.11 14.51 -64.64
C PRO A 563 -16.78 15.80 -65.15
N PRO A 564 -17.14 16.73 -64.24
CA PRO A 564 -17.59 18.08 -64.59
C PRO A 564 -16.41 19.02 -64.93
N SER A 565 -16.71 20.14 -65.61
CA SER A 565 -15.79 21.26 -65.88
C SER A 565 -16.57 22.58 -66.01
N ASP A 566 -15.90 23.72 -65.84
CA ASP A 566 -16.48 25.01 -65.42
C ASP A 566 -17.23 25.83 -66.51
N THR A 567 -18.18 26.68 -66.09
CA THR A 567 -18.41 28.03 -66.68
C THR A 567 -19.22 28.99 -65.76
N ILE A 568 -19.12 30.30 -66.01
CA ILE A 568 -19.35 31.49 -65.12
C ILE A 568 -19.88 32.68 -66.00
N PRO A 569 -20.62 33.75 -65.58
CA PRO A 569 -20.98 34.35 -64.24
C PRO A 569 -22.54 34.43 -64.04
N PRO A 570 -23.24 35.39 -63.34
CA PRO A 570 -22.90 36.60 -62.56
C PRO A 570 -23.70 36.86 -61.22
N ASP A 571 -23.63 38.10 -60.70
CA ASP A 571 -24.16 38.63 -59.43
C ASP A 571 -25.65 39.09 -59.42
N ASP A 572 -26.25 39.20 -58.23
CA ASP A 572 -26.85 40.48 -57.76
C ASP A 572 -26.91 40.61 -56.20
N LYS A 573 -27.34 41.79 -55.70
CA LYS A 573 -27.05 42.40 -54.37
C LYS A 573 -27.90 41.93 -53.17
N THR A 574 -27.31 42.08 -51.99
CA THR A 574 -27.98 42.17 -50.66
C THR A 574 -28.33 43.63 -50.31
N PRO A 575 -29.45 43.86 -49.59
CA PRO A 575 -29.47 44.83 -48.49
C PRO A 575 -30.03 44.22 -47.17
N ALA A 576 -30.04 45.01 -46.09
CA ALA A 576 -30.01 44.53 -44.70
C ALA A 576 -31.38 44.45 -43.98
N ASP A 577 -31.30 44.38 -42.64
CA ASP A 577 -32.37 44.37 -41.61
C ASP A 577 -33.10 43.02 -41.44
N GLU A 578 -33.48 42.55 -40.23
CA GLU A 578 -33.33 43.09 -38.87
C GLU A 578 -33.19 41.94 -37.83
N ILE A 579 -32.83 42.21 -36.56
CA ILE A 579 -32.71 41.19 -35.50
C ILE A 579 -33.94 41.20 -34.58
N PRO A 580 -34.70 40.09 -34.47
CA PRO A 580 -35.51 39.77 -33.30
C PRO A 580 -34.74 38.85 -32.34
N ALA A 581 -34.67 39.22 -31.05
CA ALA A 581 -34.11 38.34 -30.03
C ALA A 581 -35.05 37.15 -29.73
N PRO A 582 -34.54 35.95 -29.40
CA PRO A 582 -35.38 34.85 -28.94
C PRO A 582 -36.05 35.21 -27.62
N SER A 583 -37.37 35.10 -27.57
CA SER A 583 -38.18 35.36 -26.39
C SER A 583 -37.96 34.28 -25.32
N VAL A 584 -37.72 34.69 -24.08
CA VAL A 584 -37.70 33.78 -22.92
C VAL A 584 -39.05 33.06 -22.82
N SER A 585 -39.01 31.75 -22.55
CA SER A 585 -40.16 30.96 -22.16
C SER A 585 -39.70 29.96 -21.11
N GLU A 586 -40.16 30.14 -19.88
CA GLU A 586 -39.79 29.32 -18.73
C GLU A 586 -40.61 28.01 -18.75
N GLU A 587 -40.16 27.03 -19.52
CA GLU A 587 -40.53 25.64 -19.23
C GLU A 587 -39.62 25.13 -18.08
N PRO A 588 -40.19 24.49 -17.04
CA PRO A 588 -39.39 24.04 -15.91
C PRO A 588 -38.48 22.90 -16.36
N VAL A 589 -37.16 23.15 -16.36
CA VAL A 589 -36.17 22.09 -16.48
C VAL A 589 -36.38 21.13 -15.32
N ALA A 590 -36.97 19.97 -15.60
CA ALA A 590 -37.01 18.87 -14.68
C ALA A 590 -35.56 18.44 -14.43
N GLN A 591 -35.00 18.90 -13.31
CA GLN A 591 -33.76 18.38 -12.78
C GLN A 591 -33.98 16.89 -12.59
N SER A 592 -33.29 16.06 -13.37
CA SER A 592 -33.17 14.65 -13.06
C SER A 592 -32.39 14.57 -11.75
N GLU A 593 -33.12 14.43 -10.63
CA GLU A 593 -32.55 14.00 -9.37
C GLU A 593 -31.88 12.64 -9.63
N THR A 594 -30.56 12.66 -9.81
CA THR A 594 -29.74 11.46 -9.82
C THR A 594 -29.71 10.95 -8.39
N THR A 595 -30.77 10.24 -8.01
CA THR A 595 -30.80 9.40 -6.80
C THR A 595 -29.51 8.61 -6.74
N PRO A 596 -28.71 8.72 -5.67
CA PRO A 596 -27.50 7.92 -5.54
C PRO A 596 -27.85 6.44 -5.61
N GLU A 597 -27.33 5.73 -6.62
CA GLU A 597 -27.33 4.28 -6.59
C GLU A 597 -26.47 3.82 -5.40
N ASN A 598 -26.86 2.71 -4.76
CA ASN A 598 -26.16 2.10 -3.62
C ASN A 598 -26.13 2.89 -2.29
N VAL A 599 -27.31 3.27 -1.78
CA VAL A 599 -27.54 3.29 -0.32
C VAL A 599 -27.66 1.84 0.16
N LEU A 600 -26.54 1.22 0.54
CA LEU A 600 -26.53 -0.10 1.20
C LEU A 600 -26.65 0.09 2.71
N ASP A 601 -27.61 -0.58 3.33
CA ASP A 601 -27.84 -0.53 4.78
C ASP A 601 -26.57 -0.90 5.56
N ILE A 602 -26.10 0.06 6.38
CA ILE A 602 -24.96 -0.12 7.28
C ILE A 602 -25.14 -1.33 8.22
N SER A 603 -26.39 -1.70 8.52
CA SER A 603 -26.75 -2.89 9.29
C SER A 603 -26.37 -4.18 8.57
N GLU A 604 -26.61 -4.28 7.25
CA GLU A 604 -26.21 -5.44 6.46
C GLU A 604 -24.68 -5.57 6.39
N ARG A 605 -23.97 -4.44 6.18
CA ARG A 605 -22.50 -4.42 6.18
C ARG A 605 -21.91 -4.84 7.53
N LEU A 606 -22.54 -4.45 8.65
CA LEU A 606 -22.17 -4.89 10.00
C LEU A 606 -22.48 -6.38 10.27
N GLN A 607 -23.49 -6.97 9.60
CA GLN A 607 -23.82 -8.40 9.70
C GLN A 607 -23.04 -9.28 8.71
N LYS A 608 -22.30 -8.70 7.75
CA LYS A 608 -21.44 -9.42 6.80
C LYS A 608 -20.50 -10.39 7.54
N PRO A 609 -20.37 -11.65 7.10
CA PRO A 609 -19.49 -12.61 7.76
C PRO A 609 -18.02 -12.24 7.58
N LEU A 610 -17.26 -12.36 8.66
CA LEU A 610 -15.82 -12.19 8.72
C LEU A 610 -15.17 -13.56 8.96
N PRO A 611 -14.20 -14.00 8.15
CA PRO A 611 -13.42 -15.21 8.45
C PRO A 611 -12.61 -15.01 9.74
N GLY A 612 -12.08 -16.10 10.32
CA GLY A 612 -11.25 -15.99 11.52
C GLY A 612 -9.97 -15.18 11.29
N ILE A 613 -9.73 -14.15 12.11
CA ILE A 613 -8.55 -13.28 12.06
C ILE A 613 -7.79 -13.32 13.38
N VAL A 614 -6.48 -13.55 13.32
CA VAL A 614 -5.57 -13.50 14.47
C VAL A 614 -4.74 -12.22 14.41
N MET A 615 -5.10 -11.22 15.22
CA MET A 615 -4.33 -10.00 15.43
C MET A 615 -3.41 -10.19 16.65
N THR A 616 -2.11 -10.02 16.47
CA THR A 616 -1.11 -10.03 17.56
C THR A 616 -0.32 -8.74 17.54
N ASN A 617 -0.46 -7.91 18.57
CA ASN A 617 0.21 -6.60 18.72
C ASN A 617 0.03 -5.67 17.49
N VAL A 618 -1.17 -5.63 16.91
CA VAL A 618 -1.52 -4.78 15.76
C VAL A 618 -1.95 -3.39 16.26
N PRO A 619 -1.46 -2.28 15.69
CA PRO A 619 -1.95 -0.93 15.99
C PRO A 619 -3.47 -0.80 15.84
N LEU A 620 -4.13 -0.05 16.73
CA LEU A 620 -5.58 0.08 16.75
C LEU A 620 -6.15 0.64 15.43
N ASN A 621 -5.53 1.65 14.82
CA ASN A 621 -5.93 2.17 13.51
C ASN A 621 -5.86 1.07 12.42
N GLN A 622 -4.79 0.27 12.37
CA GLN A 622 -4.66 -0.84 11.43
C GLN A 622 -5.67 -1.96 11.70
N ALA A 623 -5.98 -2.24 12.97
CA ALA A 623 -7.00 -3.23 13.34
C ALA A 623 -8.41 -2.80 12.92
N ILE A 624 -8.74 -1.51 13.00
CA ILE A 624 -10.01 -0.96 12.50
C ILE A 624 -10.01 -0.96 10.96
N ARG A 625 -8.97 -0.41 10.29
CA ARG A 625 -8.82 -0.42 8.81
C ARG A 625 -8.89 -1.84 8.21
N ALA A 626 -8.41 -2.87 8.91
CA ALA A 626 -8.57 -4.26 8.47
C ALA A 626 -10.05 -4.70 8.44
N VAL A 627 -10.82 -4.39 9.48
CA VAL A 627 -12.25 -4.74 9.55
C VAL A 627 -13.10 -3.85 8.64
N GLU A 628 -12.73 -2.58 8.45
CA GLU A 628 -13.30 -1.68 7.42
C GLU A 628 -13.25 -2.31 6.03
N ARG A 629 -12.06 -2.76 5.58
CA ARG A 629 -11.84 -3.36 4.26
C ARG A 629 -12.70 -4.62 4.04
N PHE A 630 -12.71 -5.55 5.00
CA PHE A 630 -13.58 -6.73 4.90
C PHE A 630 -15.08 -6.38 4.92
N GLY A 631 -15.49 -5.39 5.72
CA GLY A 631 -16.87 -4.93 5.83
C GLY A 631 -17.36 -4.07 4.67
N SER A 632 -16.45 -3.46 3.91
CA SER A 632 -16.73 -2.31 3.05
C SER A 632 -17.38 -1.17 3.87
N LEU A 633 -16.92 -0.95 5.10
CA LEU A 633 -17.48 0.05 6.03
C LEU A 633 -16.71 1.37 5.98
N LEU A 634 -17.43 2.49 6.08
CA LEU A 634 -16.83 3.77 6.45
C LEU A 634 -16.91 3.94 7.98
N VAL A 635 -15.74 4.05 8.60
CA VAL A 635 -15.60 4.27 10.04
C VAL A 635 -14.95 5.64 10.25
N THR A 636 -15.64 6.53 10.95
CA THR A 636 -15.06 7.76 11.50
C THR A 636 -14.71 7.53 12.97
N THR A 637 -13.55 8.05 13.40
CA THR A 637 -13.09 7.90 14.78
C THR A 637 -13.17 9.22 15.55
N ASP A 638 -13.75 9.17 16.74
CA ASP A 638 -13.89 10.28 17.70
C ASP A 638 -12.54 10.59 18.37
N VAL A 639 -11.65 11.22 17.61
CA VAL A 639 -10.27 11.54 18.03
C VAL A 639 -10.23 12.41 19.30
N ASP A 640 -11.21 13.29 19.49
CA ASP A 640 -11.35 14.10 20.70
C ASP A 640 -11.66 13.23 21.93
N THR A 641 -12.63 12.31 21.82
CA THR A 641 -12.94 11.36 22.90
C THR A 641 -11.80 10.37 23.14
N MET A 642 -11.11 9.92 22.10
CA MET A 642 -9.92 9.06 22.25
C MET A 642 -8.78 9.77 22.96
N SER A 643 -8.49 11.03 22.60
CA SER A 643 -7.50 11.86 23.30
C SER A 643 -7.91 12.12 24.75
N ALA A 644 -9.20 12.35 25.02
CA ALA A 644 -9.74 12.55 26.38
C ALA A 644 -9.64 11.29 27.26
N LEU A 645 -9.82 10.10 26.67
CA LEU A 645 -9.66 8.80 27.32
C LEU A 645 -8.19 8.36 27.45
N GLY A 646 -7.26 9.00 26.73
CA GLY A 646 -5.84 8.61 26.69
C GLY A 646 -5.58 7.34 25.89
N VAL A 647 -6.37 7.09 24.84
CA VAL A 647 -6.26 5.94 23.95
C VAL A 647 -5.68 6.42 22.61
N PRO A 648 -4.38 6.22 22.32
CA PRO A 648 -3.80 6.63 21.04
C PRO A 648 -4.20 5.65 19.92
N LEU A 649 -4.20 6.14 18.67
CA LEU A 649 -4.57 5.35 17.49
C LEU A 649 -3.56 4.23 17.15
N ASP A 650 -2.30 4.35 17.57
CA ASP A 650 -1.29 3.29 17.41
C ASP A 650 -1.23 2.30 18.59
N ARG A 651 -2.17 2.39 19.55
CA ARG A 651 -2.24 1.47 20.69
C ARG A 651 -2.30 0.01 20.19
N PRO A 652 -1.37 -0.86 20.59
CA PRO A 652 -1.38 -2.25 20.15
C PRO A 652 -2.57 -3.00 20.77
N VAL A 653 -3.36 -3.65 19.91
CA VAL A 653 -4.41 -4.61 20.27
C VAL A 653 -3.99 -6.02 19.89
N SER A 654 -4.50 -7.01 20.61
CA SER A 654 -4.35 -8.43 20.27
C SER A 654 -5.72 -9.10 20.41
N GLN A 655 -6.19 -9.73 19.34
CA GLN A 655 -7.51 -10.35 19.26
C GLN A 655 -7.43 -11.62 18.43
N HIS A 656 -7.94 -12.72 18.98
CA HIS A 656 -8.24 -13.92 18.21
C HIS A 656 -9.73 -13.93 17.88
N LEU A 657 -10.08 -13.37 16.72
CA LEU A 657 -11.42 -13.40 16.17
C LEU A 657 -11.61 -14.78 15.52
N THR A 658 -12.56 -15.56 16.04
CA THR A 658 -13.14 -16.70 15.31
C THR A 658 -14.04 -16.17 14.19
N GLU A 659 -14.63 -17.05 13.38
CA GLU A 659 -15.73 -16.67 12.50
C GLU A 659 -16.78 -15.84 13.27
N SER A 660 -17.08 -14.65 12.77
CA SER A 660 -17.99 -13.67 13.38
C SER A 660 -18.64 -12.81 12.31
N THR A 661 -19.42 -11.80 12.71
CA THR A 661 -19.76 -10.70 11.80
C THR A 661 -18.72 -9.59 11.93
N VAL A 662 -18.66 -8.71 10.93
CA VAL A 662 -17.84 -7.50 10.91
C VAL A 662 -18.12 -6.59 12.12
N GLY A 663 -19.39 -6.39 12.46
CA GLY A 663 -19.80 -5.60 13.62
C GLY A 663 -19.34 -6.22 14.94
N ALA A 664 -19.51 -7.53 15.12
CA ALA A 664 -19.06 -8.24 16.33
C ALA A 664 -17.54 -8.25 16.49
N ALA A 665 -16.79 -8.26 15.39
CA ALA A 665 -15.33 -8.08 15.40
C ALA A 665 -14.94 -6.66 15.83
N LEU A 666 -15.59 -5.64 15.26
CA LEU A 666 -15.34 -4.24 15.56
C LEU A 666 -15.67 -3.90 17.03
N ASP A 667 -16.84 -4.30 17.52
CA ASP A 667 -17.22 -4.23 18.94
C ASP A 667 -16.13 -4.79 19.85
N ARG A 668 -15.64 -6.00 19.53
CA ARG A 668 -14.66 -6.72 20.35
C ARG A 668 -13.26 -6.09 20.32
N ILE A 669 -12.82 -5.57 19.17
CA ILE A 669 -11.58 -4.79 19.07
C ILE A 669 -11.70 -3.54 19.94
N LEU A 670 -12.75 -2.75 19.75
CA LEU A 670 -12.94 -1.45 20.40
C LEU A 670 -13.15 -1.57 21.92
N ALA A 671 -13.91 -2.57 22.37
CA ALA A 671 -14.13 -2.82 23.80
C ALA A 671 -12.83 -3.09 24.57
N SER A 672 -11.81 -3.68 23.93
CA SER A 672 -10.48 -3.90 24.54
C SER A 672 -9.71 -2.59 24.84
N CYS A 673 -10.16 -1.48 24.26
CA CYS A 673 -9.64 -0.13 24.50
C CYS A 673 -10.63 0.78 25.23
N GLY A 674 -11.78 0.27 25.68
CA GLY A 674 -12.83 1.08 26.31
C GLY A 674 -13.64 1.94 25.32
N LEU A 675 -13.61 1.58 24.04
CA LEU A 675 -14.35 2.22 22.95
C LEU A 675 -15.54 1.33 22.50
N LYS A 676 -16.44 1.88 21.68
CA LYS A 676 -17.53 1.18 21.01
C LYS A 676 -17.81 1.81 19.63
N PRO A 677 -18.37 1.06 18.67
CA PRO A 677 -18.98 1.63 17.48
C PRO A 677 -20.40 2.17 17.81
N VAL A 678 -20.81 3.23 17.11
CA VAL A 678 -22.18 3.78 17.14
C VAL A 678 -22.55 4.19 15.72
N VAL A 679 -23.69 3.75 15.19
CA VAL A 679 -24.16 4.19 13.87
C VAL A 679 -24.62 5.65 13.93
N ARG A 680 -24.11 6.50 13.03
CA ARG A 680 -24.49 7.91 12.85
C ARG A 680 -24.47 8.25 11.35
N ASP A 681 -25.56 8.84 10.85
CA ASP A 681 -25.72 9.29 9.46
C ASP A 681 -25.22 8.25 8.42
N ASP A 682 -25.67 7.00 8.60
CA ASP A 682 -25.33 5.80 7.81
C ASP A 682 -23.84 5.39 7.78
N GLN A 683 -23.04 5.90 8.72
CA GLN A 683 -21.64 5.50 8.95
C GLN A 683 -21.42 4.98 10.37
N VAL A 684 -20.26 4.36 10.62
CA VAL A 684 -19.85 3.96 11.98
C VAL A 684 -19.02 5.07 12.62
N TRP A 685 -19.44 5.54 13.78
CA TRP A 685 -18.72 6.48 14.64
C TRP A 685 -18.12 5.74 15.85
N VAL A 686 -16.79 5.64 15.93
CA VAL A 686 -16.08 5.01 17.05
C VAL A 686 -15.87 6.02 18.17
N THR A 687 -16.44 5.75 19.35
CA THR A 687 -16.38 6.66 20.52
C THR A 687 -16.29 5.90 21.85
N GLY A 688 -16.33 6.58 22.98
CA GLY A 688 -16.21 5.98 24.31
C GLY A 688 -17.32 4.96 24.62
N ALA A 689 -16.94 3.81 25.20
CA ALA A 689 -17.89 2.77 25.58
C ALA A 689 -18.89 3.26 26.65
N GLY A 690 -18.38 3.95 27.69
CA GLY A 690 -19.21 4.57 28.71
C GLY A 690 -20.01 5.76 28.17
N GLN A 691 -21.24 5.95 28.65
CA GLN A 691 -21.89 7.26 28.57
C GLN A 691 -21.16 8.23 29.50
N VAL A 692 -20.43 9.18 28.92
CA VAL A 692 -20.03 10.40 29.61
C VAL A 692 -21.33 11.05 30.09
N SER A 693 -21.46 11.35 31.39
CA SER A 693 -22.77 11.75 31.92
C SER A 693 -23.14 13.15 31.44
N GLU A 694 -24.16 13.20 30.59
CA GLU A 694 -24.80 14.42 30.07
C GLU A 694 -25.58 15.17 31.17
N LEU A 695 -25.89 14.51 32.29
CA LEU A 695 -26.49 15.15 33.45
C LEU A 695 -25.43 15.98 34.20
N PRO A 696 -25.63 17.30 34.38
CA PRO A 696 -24.68 18.11 35.12
C PRO A 696 -24.54 17.67 36.58
N ARG A 697 -23.31 17.55 37.07
CA ARG A 697 -23.00 17.28 38.49
C ARG A 697 -22.18 18.40 39.09
N THR A 698 -22.36 18.66 40.39
CA THR A 698 -21.57 19.64 41.13
C THR A 698 -20.30 19.00 41.69
N VAL A 699 -19.14 19.59 41.41
CA VAL A 699 -17.81 19.16 41.86
C VAL A 699 -17.07 20.38 42.46
N SER A 700 -16.34 20.17 43.56
CA SER A 700 -15.53 21.22 44.19
C SER A 700 -14.05 21.02 43.88
N TYR A 701 -13.45 22.03 43.22
CA TYR A 701 -12.04 22.03 42.82
C TYR A 701 -11.22 22.92 43.74
N SER A 702 -10.28 22.31 44.48
CA SER A 702 -9.29 23.05 45.26
C SER A 702 -8.28 23.72 44.32
N VAL A 703 -8.31 25.05 44.26
CA VAL A 703 -7.41 25.90 43.45
C VAL A 703 -6.48 26.77 44.31
N THR A 704 -6.40 26.51 45.62
CA THR A 704 -5.62 27.29 46.58
C THR A 704 -4.13 27.37 46.23
N ASP A 705 -3.59 26.33 45.60
CA ASP A 705 -2.21 26.27 45.10
C ASP A 705 -2.01 27.01 43.75
N LEU A 706 -3.11 27.34 43.07
CA LEU A 706 -3.17 28.22 41.90
C LEU A 706 -3.50 29.68 42.28
N MET A 707 -3.58 30.02 43.58
CA MET A 707 -3.74 31.39 44.04
C MET A 707 -2.39 32.01 44.42
N VAL A 708 -2.17 33.25 44.00
CA VAL A 708 -0.96 34.03 44.31
C VAL A 708 -1.41 35.38 44.90
N PRO A 709 -1.11 35.68 46.17
CA PRO A 709 -1.63 36.88 46.84
C PRO A 709 -1.35 38.19 46.06
N GLY A 710 -2.41 38.91 45.69
CA GLY A 710 -2.33 40.15 44.92
C GLY A 710 -2.09 39.98 43.41
N ILE A 711 -1.99 38.75 42.89
CA ILE A 711 -1.70 38.46 41.47
C ILE A 711 -2.76 37.51 40.85
N THR A 712 -3.25 36.51 41.58
CA THR A 712 -4.35 35.64 41.12
C THR A 712 -5.17 35.12 42.30
N SER A 713 -6.49 35.30 42.22
CA SER A 713 -7.48 34.78 43.17
C SER A 713 -8.34 33.67 42.54
N ALA A 714 -9.10 32.94 43.37
CA ALA A 714 -10.12 32.02 42.88
C ALA A 714 -11.22 32.72 42.05
N SER A 715 -11.46 34.03 42.25
CA SER A 715 -12.43 34.78 41.44
C SER A 715 -11.95 35.06 40.02
N ASP A 716 -10.64 35.20 39.82
CA ASP A 716 -10.06 35.39 38.48
C ASP A 716 -10.17 34.09 37.69
N LEU A 717 -9.81 32.97 38.32
CA LEU A 717 -9.99 31.63 37.74
C LEU A 717 -11.47 31.34 37.43
N ALA A 718 -12.39 31.67 38.34
CA ALA A 718 -13.84 31.54 38.11
C ALA A 718 -14.34 32.39 36.93
N ALA A 719 -13.74 33.54 36.66
CA ALA A 719 -14.05 34.39 35.50
C ALA A 719 -13.38 33.91 34.19
N TRP A 720 -12.34 33.08 34.27
CA TRP A 720 -11.66 32.52 33.10
C TRP A 720 -12.31 31.24 32.57
N LEU A 721 -12.80 30.34 33.44
CA LEU A 721 -13.36 29.05 32.98
C LEU A 721 -14.51 29.22 31.96
N PRO A 722 -15.53 30.08 32.16
CA PRO A 722 -16.62 30.26 31.20
C PRO A 722 -16.23 30.97 29.90
N ARG A 723 -14.98 31.47 29.78
CA ARG A 723 -14.44 32.12 28.58
C ARG A 723 -13.59 31.18 27.73
N LEU A 724 -12.98 30.16 28.35
CA LEU A 724 -11.98 29.30 27.71
C LEU A 724 -12.44 27.84 27.59
N ILE A 725 -13.43 27.42 28.36
CA ILE A 725 -13.91 26.03 28.42
C ILE A 725 -15.39 26.02 28.07
N ALA A 726 -15.74 25.28 27.02
CA ALA A 726 -17.10 25.15 26.48
C ALA A 726 -17.98 26.41 26.65
N PRO A 727 -17.62 27.61 26.11
CA PRO A 727 -18.21 28.88 26.56
C PRO A 727 -19.74 29.00 26.40
N ALA A 728 -20.34 28.21 25.49
CA ALA A 728 -21.78 28.13 25.31
C ALA A 728 -22.53 27.40 26.44
N THR A 729 -21.87 26.53 27.21
CA THR A 729 -22.54 25.62 28.18
C THR A 729 -22.68 26.20 29.59
N TRP A 730 -22.51 27.51 29.74
CA TRP A 730 -22.61 28.21 31.02
C TRP A 730 -23.85 29.09 31.11
N GLN A 731 -24.31 29.36 32.33
CA GLN A 731 -25.47 30.21 32.62
C GLN A 731 -25.34 31.65 32.09
N ALA A 732 -24.11 32.14 31.90
CA ALA A 732 -23.84 33.42 31.24
C ALA A 732 -24.14 33.42 29.73
N ALA A 733 -24.22 32.24 29.10
CA ALA A 733 -24.62 32.03 27.71
C ALA A 733 -26.07 31.47 27.57
N GLY A 734 -26.70 31.06 28.67
CA GLY A 734 -28.09 30.61 28.73
C GLY A 734 -28.32 29.14 29.13
N ASP A 735 -27.24 28.38 29.36
CA ASP A 735 -27.30 26.94 29.70
C ASP A 735 -27.20 26.68 31.23
N GLN A 736 -27.19 25.42 31.66
CA GLN A 736 -27.25 25.01 33.07
C GLN A 736 -25.90 25.07 33.80
N GLY A 737 -24.77 25.29 33.11
CA GLY A 737 -23.44 25.26 33.72
C GLY A 737 -23.17 26.43 34.65
N THR A 738 -22.70 26.17 35.88
CA THR A 738 -22.39 27.23 36.86
C THR A 738 -21.00 27.05 37.48
N VAL A 739 -20.36 28.16 37.83
CA VAL A 739 -19.13 28.22 38.61
C VAL A 739 -19.28 29.27 39.71
N GLN A 740 -18.94 28.91 40.95
CA GLN A 740 -18.98 29.80 42.11
C GLN A 740 -17.72 29.62 42.97
N VAL A 741 -17.28 30.69 43.64
CA VAL A 741 -16.15 30.65 44.58
C VAL A 741 -16.69 30.44 46.00
N LYS A 742 -16.21 29.40 46.67
CA LYS A 742 -16.66 29.00 48.01
C LYS A 742 -15.49 28.39 48.77
N ASP A 743 -15.20 28.91 49.96
CA ASP A 743 -14.11 28.43 50.82
C ASP A 743 -12.74 28.31 50.12
N GLN A 744 -12.44 29.22 49.18
CA GLN A 744 -11.27 29.23 48.29
C GLN A 744 -11.14 28.02 47.33
N ALA A 745 -12.23 27.27 47.13
CA ALA A 745 -12.42 26.32 46.05
C ALA A 745 -13.39 26.88 44.97
N LEU A 746 -13.39 26.24 43.80
CA LEU A 746 -14.39 26.45 42.75
C LEU A 746 -15.45 25.36 42.84
N GLU A 747 -16.67 25.73 43.21
CA GLU A 747 -17.84 24.85 43.14
C GLU A 747 -18.45 24.99 41.74
N ILE A 748 -18.34 23.93 40.93
CA ILE A 748 -18.68 23.93 39.51
C ILE A 748 -19.76 22.88 39.26
N THR A 749 -20.87 23.27 38.63
CA THR A 749 -21.91 22.36 38.14
C THR A 749 -21.84 22.29 36.63
N GLN A 750 -21.47 21.14 36.07
CA GLN A 750 -21.38 20.89 34.62
C GLN A 750 -21.38 19.38 34.32
N THR A 751 -21.46 19.03 33.04
CA THR A 751 -21.33 17.67 32.48
C THR A 751 -19.95 17.08 32.74
N GLU A 752 -19.82 15.76 32.61
CA GLU A 752 -18.55 15.08 32.87
C GLU A 752 -17.46 15.42 31.83
N ALA A 753 -17.83 15.74 30.58
CA ALA A 753 -16.90 16.21 29.57
C ALA A 753 -16.25 17.55 29.97
N VAL A 754 -17.06 18.54 30.38
CA VAL A 754 -16.56 19.85 30.77
C VAL A 754 -15.79 19.79 32.09
N HIS A 755 -16.13 18.88 33.01
CA HIS A 755 -15.29 18.60 34.20
C HIS A 755 -13.89 18.08 33.84
N LEU A 756 -13.78 17.23 32.82
CA LEU A 756 -12.47 16.77 32.32
C LEU A 756 -11.68 17.92 31.68
N GLU A 757 -12.32 18.80 30.91
CA GLU A 757 -11.67 20.02 30.38
C GLU A 757 -11.20 20.96 31.51
N VAL A 758 -12.01 21.18 32.56
CA VAL A 758 -11.65 21.96 33.75
C VAL A 758 -10.45 21.37 34.47
N LEU A 759 -10.39 20.04 34.63
CA LEU A 759 -9.25 19.34 35.18
C LEU A 759 -8.00 19.57 34.32
N VAL A 760 -8.06 19.29 33.01
CA VAL A 760 -6.91 19.46 32.10
C VAL A 760 -6.41 20.90 32.08
N PHE A 761 -7.30 21.90 32.09
CA PHE A 761 -6.94 23.31 32.19
C PHE A 761 -6.19 23.62 33.49
N CYS A 762 -6.72 23.19 34.64
CA CYS A 762 -6.09 23.44 35.94
C CYS A 762 -4.71 22.79 36.05
N GLU A 763 -4.52 21.61 35.47
CA GLU A 763 -3.24 20.89 35.50
C GLU A 763 -2.22 21.47 34.52
N ARG A 764 -2.62 21.88 33.30
CA ARG A 764 -1.75 22.65 32.39
C ARG A 764 -1.31 23.97 33.02
N LEU A 765 -2.22 24.66 33.73
CA LEU A 765 -1.89 25.89 34.47
C LEU A 765 -0.92 25.64 35.65
N ARG A 766 -1.00 24.49 36.33
CA ARG A 766 0.01 24.10 37.32
C ARG A 766 1.38 23.90 36.68
N VAL A 767 1.44 23.11 35.60
CA VAL A 767 2.70 22.79 34.91
C VAL A 767 3.32 24.06 34.31
N SER A 768 2.54 24.98 33.72
CA SER A 768 3.05 26.25 33.19
C SER A 768 3.64 27.17 34.28
N ARG A 769 3.20 27.02 35.53
CA ARG A 769 3.71 27.73 36.71
C ARG A 769 4.81 26.95 37.47
N GLY A 770 5.27 25.82 36.95
CA GLY A 770 6.28 24.97 37.59
C GLY A 770 5.78 24.17 38.82
N LEU A 771 4.46 24.03 38.97
CA LEU A 771 3.82 23.26 40.04
C LEU A 771 3.54 21.81 39.59
N SER A 772 3.57 20.87 40.53
CA SER A 772 3.18 19.48 40.28
C SER A 772 1.65 19.34 40.08
N PRO A 773 1.18 18.51 39.12
CA PRO A 773 -0.25 18.19 38.98
C PRO A 773 -0.85 17.57 40.26
N ARG A 774 -2.15 17.82 40.51
CA ARG A 774 -2.85 17.34 41.72
C ARG A 774 -3.76 16.13 41.52
N SER A 775 -4.05 15.75 40.28
CA SER A 775 -4.81 14.56 39.86
C SER A 775 -4.03 13.24 39.97
N GLY A 776 -2.75 13.29 40.37
CA GLY A 776 -1.86 12.12 40.42
C GLY A 776 -1.34 11.67 39.05
N ARG A 777 -1.78 12.31 37.95
CA ARG A 777 -1.25 12.09 36.60
C ARG A 777 0.11 12.79 36.42
N PRO A 778 1.06 12.22 35.66
CA PRO A 778 2.39 12.81 35.46
C PRO A 778 2.30 14.10 34.61
N ALA A 779 3.17 15.07 34.88
CA ALA A 779 3.18 16.38 34.22
C ALA A 779 3.30 16.31 32.67
N ALA A 780 3.91 15.23 32.14
CA ALA A 780 4.00 14.99 30.70
C ALA A 780 2.63 14.84 30.00
N GLN A 781 1.56 14.49 30.73
CA GLN A 781 0.19 14.44 30.20
C GLN A 781 -0.47 15.83 30.11
N PHE A 782 0.20 16.88 30.58
CA PHE A 782 -0.29 18.27 30.56
C PHE A 782 0.76 19.22 29.93
N PRO A 783 1.18 18.98 28.67
CA PRO A 783 2.22 19.77 28.03
C PRO A 783 1.84 21.25 27.92
N VAL A 784 2.82 22.13 28.08
CA VAL A 784 2.63 23.58 27.85
C VAL A 784 2.69 23.88 26.35
N ALA A 785 3.68 23.33 25.65
CA ALA A 785 3.84 23.44 24.18
C ALA A 785 2.57 23.02 23.42
N THR A 786 2.26 23.75 22.35
CA THR A 786 1.00 23.60 21.59
C THR A 786 0.93 22.22 20.92
N ARG A 787 -0.25 21.82 20.40
CA ARG A 787 -0.33 20.62 19.56
C ARG A 787 0.58 20.72 18.34
N ARG A 788 0.60 21.88 17.67
CA ARG A 788 1.42 22.12 16.46
C ARG A 788 2.92 22.11 16.79
N ASP A 789 3.37 22.69 17.91
CA ASP A 789 4.74 22.56 18.43
C ASP A 789 5.17 21.09 18.58
N ARG A 790 4.31 20.25 19.20
CA ARG A 790 4.65 18.85 19.49
C ARG A 790 4.66 17.98 18.22
N ALA A 791 3.81 18.30 17.24
CA ALA A 791 3.81 17.63 15.94
C ALA A 791 4.83 18.21 14.95
N ALA A 792 5.46 19.36 15.25
CA ALA A 792 6.27 20.14 14.32
C ALA A 792 7.37 19.33 13.63
N SER A 793 8.03 18.41 14.34
CA SER A 793 9.06 17.55 13.74
C SER A 793 8.52 16.67 12.61
N ARG A 794 7.33 16.08 12.79
CA ARG A 794 6.65 15.26 11.75
C ARG A 794 6.04 16.12 10.66
N LEU A 795 5.40 17.24 11.01
CA LEU A 795 4.85 18.21 10.06
C LEU A 795 5.93 18.88 9.19
N SER A 796 7.18 18.92 9.66
CA SER A 796 8.36 19.40 8.92
C SER A 796 9.06 18.31 8.09
N ALA A 797 8.70 17.04 8.25
CA ALA A 797 9.39 15.94 7.58
C ALA A 797 9.16 16.01 6.05
N PRO A 798 10.22 15.89 5.23
CA PRO A 798 10.11 16.00 3.77
C PRO A 798 9.51 14.73 3.17
N VAL A 799 8.30 14.84 2.62
CA VAL A 799 7.63 13.76 1.86
C VAL A 799 7.82 13.92 0.35
N SER A 800 7.77 12.80 -0.35
CA SER A 800 7.74 12.76 -1.82
C SER A 800 6.69 11.75 -2.26
N VAL A 801 5.69 12.20 -3.02
CA VAL A 801 4.48 11.46 -3.41
C VAL A 801 4.08 11.93 -4.81
N ASN A 802 3.79 11.01 -5.74
CA ASN A 802 3.58 11.30 -7.16
C ASN A 802 2.39 10.54 -7.76
N PHE A 803 1.19 11.09 -7.59
CA PHE A 803 -0.03 10.68 -8.28
C PHE A 803 -0.28 11.60 -9.49
N PHE A 804 0.39 11.30 -10.60
CA PHE A 804 0.20 12.01 -11.88
C PHE A 804 -1.14 11.69 -12.57
N ARG A 805 -1.78 10.58 -12.16
CA ARG A 805 -3.15 10.20 -12.53
C ARG A 805 -4.07 10.41 -11.32
N PRO A 806 -5.39 10.61 -11.51
CA PRO A 806 -6.31 10.70 -10.40
C PRO A 806 -6.33 9.40 -9.58
N ALA A 807 -6.12 9.51 -8.27
CA ALA A 807 -6.24 8.43 -7.30
C ALA A 807 -7.26 8.82 -6.22
N SER A 808 -7.81 7.84 -5.50
CA SER A 808 -8.75 8.06 -4.39
C SER A 808 -8.09 8.83 -3.24
N ILE A 809 -8.82 9.74 -2.60
CA ILE A 809 -8.25 10.60 -1.54
C ILE A 809 -7.79 9.78 -0.31
N ASP A 810 -8.48 8.70 0.06
CA ASP A 810 -7.98 7.79 1.13
C ASP A 810 -6.63 7.17 0.77
N ARG A 811 -6.41 6.79 -0.50
CA ARG A 811 -5.12 6.24 -0.93
C ARG A 811 -3.99 7.27 -0.86
N ILE A 812 -4.24 8.51 -1.28
CA ILE A 812 -3.23 9.58 -1.20
C ILE A 812 -2.89 9.90 0.27
N LEU A 813 -3.89 9.89 1.15
CA LEU A 813 -3.68 10.08 2.58
C LEU A 813 -2.98 8.88 3.24
N GLY A 814 -3.27 7.64 2.84
CA GLY A 814 -2.56 6.44 3.28
C GLY A 814 -1.07 6.45 2.90
N GLU A 815 -0.76 6.89 1.67
CA GLU A 815 0.62 7.06 1.20
C GLU A 815 1.38 8.12 2.02
N LEU A 816 0.70 9.21 2.41
CA LEU A 816 1.25 10.24 3.28
C LEU A 816 1.44 9.73 4.72
N GLU A 817 0.47 8.99 5.29
CA GLU A 817 0.56 8.33 6.61
C GLU A 817 1.80 7.41 6.67
N GLN A 818 1.98 6.57 5.63
CA GLN A 818 3.10 5.63 5.52
C GLN A 818 4.46 6.32 5.38
N ARG A 819 4.56 7.40 4.59
CA ARG A 819 5.84 8.10 4.35
C ARG A 819 6.27 9.06 5.46
N SER A 820 5.40 9.43 6.39
CA SER A 820 5.71 10.45 7.41
C SER A 820 5.70 9.98 8.87
N GLU A 821 5.36 8.72 9.15
CA GLU A 821 5.13 8.20 10.51
C GLU A 821 4.15 9.07 11.34
N LEU A 822 3.19 9.71 10.67
CA LEU A 822 2.13 10.51 11.28
C LEU A 822 0.79 9.85 10.95
N LEU A 823 0.03 9.47 11.96
CA LEU A 823 -1.27 8.82 11.82
C LEU A 823 -2.27 9.83 11.25
N ILE A 824 -2.95 9.45 10.16
CA ILE A 824 -3.94 10.31 9.49
C ILE A 824 -5.32 9.70 9.69
N ALA A 825 -6.03 10.18 10.70
CA ALA A 825 -7.47 9.94 10.83
C ALA A 825 -8.24 10.77 9.79
N VAL A 826 -9.38 10.28 9.31
CA VAL A 826 -10.24 11.02 8.39
C VAL A 826 -11.67 11.07 8.93
N ASN A 827 -12.25 12.27 8.91
CA ASN A 827 -13.60 12.54 9.39
C ASN A 827 -14.64 12.28 8.28
N TRP A 828 -14.79 11.02 7.85
CA TRP A 828 -15.70 10.63 6.78
C TRP A 828 -17.16 11.08 7.02
N LEU A 829 -17.57 11.21 8.28
CA LEU A 829 -18.87 11.74 8.69
C LEU A 829 -19.04 13.23 8.36
N ALA A 830 -17.98 14.04 8.47
CA ALA A 830 -17.99 15.43 8.05
C ALA A 830 -17.85 15.55 6.52
N LEU A 831 -16.93 14.79 5.92
CA LEU A 831 -16.68 14.80 4.47
C LEU A 831 -17.94 14.45 3.66
N ALA A 832 -18.68 13.41 4.05
CA ALA A 832 -19.90 12.99 3.37
C ALA A 832 -21.02 14.05 3.42
N LYS A 833 -21.06 14.90 4.45
CA LYS A 833 -22.05 16.01 4.56
C LYS A 833 -21.80 17.14 3.56
N GLU A 834 -20.62 17.18 2.96
CA GLU A 834 -20.27 18.05 1.83
C GLU A 834 -20.10 17.26 0.52
N GLY A 835 -20.64 16.04 0.44
CA GLY A 835 -20.63 15.20 -0.77
C GLY A 835 -19.28 14.55 -1.11
N LYS A 836 -18.30 14.55 -0.19
CA LYS A 836 -16.94 14.06 -0.44
C LYS A 836 -16.80 12.61 0.03
N SER A 837 -16.46 11.69 -0.88
CA SER A 837 -16.24 10.26 -0.60
C SER A 837 -14.75 9.91 -0.50
N PRO A 838 -14.38 8.71 0.01
CA PRO A 838 -12.99 8.21 -0.02
C PRO A 838 -12.43 8.08 -1.44
N ASP A 839 -13.30 7.81 -2.41
CA ASP A 839 -12.95 7.55 -3.81
C ASP A 839 -12.70 8.83 -4.63
N LEU A 840 -12.84 10.01 -4.02
CA LEU A 840 -12.73 11.33 -4.67
C LEU A 840 -11.45 11.46 -5.51
N PRO A 841 -11.55 11.43 -6.87
CA PRO A 841 -10.40 11.24 -7.74
C PRO A 841 -9.54 12.50 -7.82
N THR A 842 -8.32 12.41 -7.27
CA THR A 842 -7.43 13.55 -7.02
C THR A 842 -6.05 13.30 -7.64
N THR A 843 -5.47 14.30 -8.32
CA THR A 843 -4.05 14.26 -8.75
C THR A 843 -3.21 15.03 -7.73
N PHE A 844 -2.02 14.51 -7.41
CA PHE A 844 -1.15 15.13 -6.40
C PHE A 844 0.33 14.76 -6.59
N SER A 845 1.19 15.77 -6.76
CA SER A 845 2.65 15.57 -6.88
C SER A 845 3.43 16.55 -6.01
N VAL A 846 4.32 16.00 -5.19
CA VAL A 846 5.28 16.70 -4.31
C VAL A 846 6.60 15.92 -4.25
N ALA A 847 7.72 16.63 -4.16
CA ALA A 847 9.05 16.03 -4.01
C ALA A 847 9.87 16.82 -2.97
N GLN A 848 10.27 16.15 -1.90
CA GLN A 848 10.99 16.70 -0.74
C GLN A 848 10.30 17.93 -0.11
N VAL A 849 8.97 17.93 -0.08
CA VAL A 849 8.12 18.99 0.48
C VAL A 849 7.77 18.65 1.93
N PRO A 850 7.80 19.59 2.89
CA PRO A 850 7.35 19.33 4.27
C PRO A 850 5.91 18.79 4.31
N LEU A 851 5.64 17.78 5.12
CA LEU A 851 4.30 17.16 5.24
C LEU A 851 3.17 18.18 5.43
N SER A 852 3.38 19.23 6.23
CA SER A 852 2.41 20.31 6.42
C SER A 852 2.07 21.03 5.11
N GLU A 853 3.06 21.41 4.31
CA GLU A 853 2.83 22.02 2.98
C GLU A 853 2.18 21.00 2.02
N ALA A 854 2.55 19.72 2.10
CA ALA A 854 1.93 18.67 1.28
C ALA A 854 0.44 18.50 1.61
N LEU A 855 0.07 18.43 2.90
CA LEU A 855 -1.32 18.40 3.36
C LEU A 855 -2.07 19.68 2.97
N GLU A 856 -1.48 20.86 3.17
CA GLU A 856 -2.11 22.14 2.80
C GLU A 856 -2.36 22.21 1.27
N ARG A 857 -1.43 21.72 0.45
CA ARG A 857 -1.57 21.64 -1.02
C ARG A 857 -2.56 20.58 -1.51
N LEU A 858 -2.70 19.46 -0.81
CA LEU A 858 -3.66 18.40 -1.13
C LEU A 858 -5.09 18.80 -0.74
N LEU A 859 -5.27 19.34 0.46
CA LEU A 859 -6.57 19.53 1.09
C LEU A 859 -7.22 20.86 0.69
N THR A 860 -6.44 21.93 0.48
CA THR A 860 -6.99 23.25 0.13
C THR A 860 -7.87 23.25 -1.13
N PRO A 861 -7.45 22.63 -2.26
CA PRO A 861 -8.27 22.57 -3.49
C PRO A 861 -9.53 21.72 -3.34
N LEU A 862 -9.55 20.79 -2.38
CA LEU A 862 -10.69 19.92 -2.07
C LEU A 862 -11.64 20.54 -1.02
N GLU A 863 -11.44 21.81 -0.63
CA GLU A 863 -12.15 22.50 0.47
C GLU A 863 -12.01 21.85 1.85
N LEU A 864 -11.04 20.93 2.00
CA LEU A 864 -10.70 20.28 3.25
C LEU A 864 -9.68 21.08 4.05
N ASP A 865 -9.45 20.66 5.29
CA ASP A 865 -8.40 21.14 6.17
C ASP A 865 -7.93 19.99 7.10
N TYR A 866 -6.90 20.22 7.90
CA TYR A 866 -6.43 19.24 8.90
C TYR A 866 -6.26 19.87 10.28
N ARG A 867 -6.52 19.09 11.33
CA ARG A 867 -6.25 19.45 12.72
C ARG A 867 -5.29 18.46 13.37
N VAL A 868 -4.27 18.99 14.04
CA VAL A 868 -3.32 18.22 14.84
C VAL A 868 -4.00 17.78 16.12
N ILE A 869 -4.08 16.49 16.41
CA ILE A 869 -4.70 15.97 17.64
C ILE A 869 -3.66 15.87 18.75
N ASP A 870 -2.49 15.29 18.41
CA ASP A 870 -1.35 15.11 19.32
C ASP A 870 -0.01 15.13 18.55
N GLU A 871 1.07 14.62 19.13
CA GLU A 871 2.40 14.59 18.52
C GLU A 871 2.58 13.58 17.36
N ARG A 872 1.65 12.63 17.22
CA ARG A 872 1.67 11.50 16.27
C ARG A 872 0.41 11.43 15.41
N THR A 873 -0.64 12.20 15.72
CA THR A 873 -1.96 12.10 15.07
C THR A 873 -2.44 13.44 14.49
N VAL A 874 -2.92 13.42 13.23
CA VAL A 874 -3.78 14.46 12.64
C VAL A 874 -5.15 13.88 12.26
N GLU A 875 -6.18 14.72 12.24
CA GLU A 875 -7.46 14.42 11.60
C GLU A 875 -7.63 15.31 10.36
N VAL A 876 -7.90 14.71 9.21
CA VAL A 876 -8.38 15.39 7.99
C VAL A 876 -9.90 15.51 8.08
N THR A 877 -10.41 16.72 7.88
CA THR A 877 -11.83 17.04 8.02
C THR A 877 -12.21 18.18 7.08
N THR A 878 -13.49 18.57 7.03
CA THR A 878 -13.90 19.70 6.19
C THR A 878 -13.55 21.03 6.86
N ARG A 879 -13.36 22.08 6.06
CA ARG A 879 -13.00 23.40 6.61
C ARG A 879 -14.07 23.95 7.56
N ALA A 880 -15.35 23.72 7.26
CA ALA A 880 -16.46 24.09 8.14
C ALA A 880 -16.43 23.37 9.49
N ALA A 881 -16.01 22.10 9.53
CA ALA A 881 -15.79 21.37 10.78
C ALA A 881 -14.56 21.92 11.53
N ALA A 882 -13.43 22.11 10.84
CA ALA A 882 -12.20 22.63 11.44
C ALA A 882 -12.39 24.04 12.06
N ASP A 883 -13.11 24.95 11.39
CA ASP A 883 -13.41 26.29 11.90
C ASP A 883 -14.49 26.30 13.01
N ALA A 884 -15.24 25.20 13.19
CA ALA A 884 -16.14 25.02 14.34
C ALA A 884 -15.41 24.47 15.59
N HIS A 885 -14.23 23.85 15.44
CA HIS A 885 -13.47 23.26 16.55
C HIS A 885 -12.50 24.27 17.18
N PHE A 886 -12.88 24.78 18.35
CA PHE A 886 -12.06 25.68 19.18
C PHE A 886 -11.29 24.91 20.26
N GLU A 887 -10.01 25.24 20.44
CA GLU A 887 -9.13 24.61 21.42
C GLU A 887 -8.31 25.63 22.23
N ARG A 888 -7.75 25.17 23.36
CA ARG A 888 -6.94 25.98 24.28
C ARG A 888 -5.46 25.67 24.14
N GLU A 889 -4.63 26.68 23.93
CA GLU A 889 -3.17 26.54 23.98
C GLU A 889 -2.48 27.63 24.80
N PHE A 890 -1.30 27.30 25.33
CA PHE A 890 -0.54 28.10 26.29
C PHE A 890 0.75 28.61 25.65
N TYR A 891 0.89 29.93 25.53
CA TYR A 891 2.00 30.59 24.84
C TYR A 891 2.89 31.34 25.85
N PRO A 892 4.11 30.85 26.16
CA PRO A 892 5.07 31.59 26.95
C PRO A 892 5.50 32.87 26.23
N VAL A 893 5.27 34.03 26.85
CA VAL A 893 5.63 35.36 26.31
C VAL A 893 6.55 36.15 27.26
N ALA A 894 7.08 35.47 28.28
CA ALA A 894 7.92 36.04 29.33
C ALA A 894 9.13 36.83 28.80
N ASP A 895 9.64 36.40 27.64
CA ASP A 895 10.77 36.90 26.88
C ASP A 895 10.44 38.15 26.04
N LEU A 896 9.20 38.28 25.55
CA LEU A 896 8.70 39.41 24.75
C LEU A 896 8.30 40.61 25.63
N LEU A 897 7.74 40.37 26.80
CA LEU A 897 7.25 41.42 27.68
C LEU A 897 8.37 42.39 28.14
N ASN A 898 8.06 43.68 28.22
CA ASN A 898 8.90 44.71 28.83
C ASN A 898 8.03 45.91 29.31
N ALA A 899 8.61 47.09 29.52
CA ALA A 899 7.88 48.28 29.96
C ALA A 899 6.96 48.88 28.88
N ASP A 900 7.35 48.80 27.60
CA ASP A 900 6.61 49.35 26.46
C ASP A 900 5.58 48.35 25.92
N LEU A 901 5.94 47.05 25.94
CA LEU A 901 5.13 45.90 25.55
C LEU A 901 4.70 45.12 26.81
N THR A 902 3.71 45.68 27.50
CA THR A 902 2.97 45.02 28.59
C THR A 902 2.07 43.89 28.05
N ALA A 903 1.59 43.01 28.93
CA ALA A 903 0.68 41.93 28.52
C ALA A 903 -0.65 42.44 27.96
N ALA A 904 -1.18 43.54 28.49
CA ALA A 904 -2.41 44.17 27.96
C ALA A 904 -2.21 44.73 26.55
N THR A 905 -1.08 45.40 26.29
CA THR A 905 -0.71 45.87 24.94
C THR A 905 -0.38 44.72 23.99
N LEU A 906 0.19 43.62 24.48
CA LEU A 906 0.45 42.43 23.67
C LEU A 906 -0.86 41.74 23.24
N ILE A 907 -1.84 41.60 24.15
CA ILE A 907 -3.19 41.12 23.84
C ILE A 907 -3.89 42.05 22.85
N ALA A 908 -3.85 43.37 23.07
CA ALA A 908 -4.48 44.33 22.17
C ALA A 908 -3.86 44.30 20.75
N ARG A 909 -2.55 44.06 20.65
CA ARG A 909 -1.85 43.89 19.36
C ARG A 909 -2.21 42.56 18.71
N LEU A 910 -2.21 41.46 19.46
CA LEU A 910 -2.61 40.12 19.01
C LEU A 910 -4.01 40.14 18.38
N CYS A 911 -5.00 40.66 19.12
CA CYS A 911 -6.39 40.71 18.66
C CYS A 911 -6.66 41.76 17.56
N GLY A 912 -5.67 42.60 17.23
CA GLY A 912 -5.75 43.57 16.13
C GLY A 912 -5.01 43.14 14.87
N GLU A 913 -3.95 42.33 14.99
CA GLU A 913 -3.09 41.90 13.88
C GLU A 913 -3.34 40.47 13.41
N VAL A 914 -3.84 39.58 14.28
CA VAL A 914 -4.21 38.19 13.95
C VAL A 914 -5.73 38.05 14.01
N GLU A 915 -6.37 37.60 12.93
CA GLU A 915 -7.79 37.22 12.86
C GLU A 915 -8.75 38.17 13.61
N ALA A 916 -8.64 39.49 13.36
CA ALA A 916 -9.24 40.53 14.21
C ALA A 916 -10.77 40.41 14.44
N GLY A 917 -11.51 39.79 13.51
CA GLY A 917 -12.94 39.49 13.66
C GLY A 917 -13.26 38.19 14.42
N GLY A 918 -12.30 37.27 14.55
CA GLY A 918 -12.46 35.99 15.23
C GLY A 918 -12.52 36.09 16.76
N TRP A 919 -11.94 37.15 17.33
CA TRP A 919 -11.92 37.39 18.77
C TRP A 919 -13.23 37.98 19.30
N ARG A 920 -13.54 37.70 20.57
CA ARG A 920 -14.64 38.26 21.34
C ARG A 920 -14.68 39.79 21.37
N ALA A 921 -13.53 40.45 21.22
CA ALA A 921 -13.43 41.90 21.11
C ALA A 921 -13.89 42.44 19.73
N GLY A 922 -13.76 41.65 18.66
CA GLY A 922 -14.25 41.93 17.31
C GLY A 922 -15.64 41.37 17.01
N GLY A 923 -16.20 40.54 17.91
CA GLY A 923 -17.53 39.93 17.79
C GLY A 923 -17.53 38.42 17.53
N GLY A 924 -16.37 37.79 17.37
CA GLY A 924 -16.23 36.33 17.21
C GLY A 924 -16.17 35.55 18.53
N SER A 925 -15.89 34.25 18.42
CA SER A 925 -15.93 33.30 19.55
C SER A 925 -14.59 33.09 20.25
N GLY A 926 -13.47 33.51 19.67
CA GLY A 926 -12.13 33.32 20.21
C GLY A 926 -11.85 34.23 21.40
N ASP A 927 -11.07 33.78 22.38
CA ASP A 927 -10.77 34.57 23.59
C ASP A 927 -9.33 34.36 24.08
N VAL A 928 -8.81 35.32 24.85
CA VAL A 928 -7.45 35.27 25.40
C VAL A 928 -7.40 35.87 26.81
N VAL A 929 -6.60 35.24 27.67
CA VAL A 929 -6.22 35.77 28.99
C VAL A 929 -4.70 35.72 29.15
N PHE A 930 -4.16 36.50 30.07
CA PHE A 930 -2.76 36.45 30.46
C PHE A 930 -2.63 35.97 31.90
N ASP A 931 -1.76 34.99 32.12
CA ASP A 931 -1.44 34.46 33.44
C ASP A 931 -0.08 35.00 33.91
N GLU A 932 -0.07 36.04 34.75
CA GLU A 932 1.18 36.65 35.25
C GLU A 932 2.11 35.65 35.96
N PRO A 933 1.65 34.69 36.79
CA PRO A 933 2.56 33.74 37.45
C PRO A 933 3.33 32.80 36.51
N SER A 934 2.74 32.37 35.38
CA SER A 934 3.46 31.62 34.32
C SER A 934 4.03 32.50 33.20
N ARG A 935 3.61 33.77 33.14
CA ARG A 935 3.86 34.72 32.04
C ARG A 935 3.47 34.15 30.67
N CYS A 936 2.36 33.41 30.64
CA CYS A 936 1.78 32.83 29.43
C CYS A 936 0.53 33.60 28.99
N LEU A 937 0.33 33.74 27.68
CA LEU A 937 -1.01 33.94 27.12
C LEU A 937 -1.70 32.57 27.06
N ILE A 938 -2.96 32.50 27.49
CA ILE A 938 -3.81 31.33 27.31
C ILE A 938 -4.88 31.72 26.30
N VAL A 939 -4.80 31.11 25.12
CA VAL A 939 -5.64 31.44 23.95
C VAL A 939 -6.64 30.32 23.72
N PHE A 940 -7.89 30.68 23.46
CA PHE A 940 -8.97 29.81 23.01
C PHE A 940 -9.38 30.20 21.59
N HIS A 941 -9.02 29.37 20.59
CA HIS A 941 -9.33 29.61 19.17
C HIS A 941 -9.26 28.31 18.35
N THR A 942 -9.70 28.37 17.10
CA THR A 942 -9.45 27.35 16.05
C THR A 942 -7.95 27.17 15.76
N GLN A 943 -7.54 25.98 15.29
CA GLN A 943 -6.12 25.72 14.99
C GLN A 943 -5.52 26.58 13.88
N ARG A 944 -6.33 26.95 12.88
CA ARG A 944 -5.97 27.91 11.84
C ARG A 944 -5.47 29.24 12.43
N ALA A 945 -6.16 29.73 13.46
CA ALA A 945 -5.76 30.94 14.16
C ALA A 945 -4.56 30.70 15.09
N HIS A 946 -4.48 29.59 15.82
CA HIS A 946 -3.28 29.23 16.61
C HIS A 946 -2.01 29.21 15.74
N ALA A 947 -2.06 28.62 14.54
CA ALA A 947 -0.98 28.65 13.57
C ALA A 947 -0.66 30.07 13.04
N ALA A 948 -1.54 31.06 13.20
CA ALA A 948 -1.26 32.48 12.97
C ALA A 948 -0.70 33.18 14.21
N VAL A 949 -1.16 32.83 15.43
CA VAL A 949 -0.60 33.30 16.70
C VAL A 949 0.86 32.86 16.86
N GLU A 950 1.18 31.60 16.52
CA GLU A 950 2.54 31.04 16.56
C GLU A 950 3.50 31.84 15.67
N ARG A 951 3.15 32.02 14.39
CA ARG A 951 3.95 32.82 13.43
C ARG A 951 4.13 34.26 13.91
N TRP A 952 3.05 34.91 14.33
CA TRP A 952 3.09 36.29 14.83
C TRP A 952 3.99 36.43 16.08
N LEU A 953 3.93 35.50 17.02
CA LEU A 953 4.82 35.49 18.20
C LEU A 953 6.29 35.30 17.80
N ASP A 954 6.58 34.44 16.82
CA ASP A 954 7.95 34.20 16.36
C ASP A 954 8.51 35.36 15.53
N ASP A 955 7.69 36.04 14.73
CA ASP A 955 8.06 37.30 14.08
C ASP A 955 8.43 38.37 15.12
N LEU A 956 7.64 38.54 16.20
CA LEU A 956 7.99 39.44 17.31
C LEU A 956 9.30 39.05 18.01
N ARG A 957 9.56 37.75 18.19
CA ARG A 957 10.83 37.25 18.76
C ARG A 957 12.00 37.56 17.82
N ALA A 958 11.81 37.43 16.51
CA ALA A 958 12.80 37.76 15.49
C ALA A 958 13.09 39.28 15.42
N GLU A 959 12.07 40.13 15.42
CA GLU A 959 12.19 41.60 15.50
C GLU A 959 13.02 42.02 16.72
N ARG A 960 12.66 41.51 17.91
CA ARG A 960 13.34 41.80 19.18
C ARG A 960 14.80 41.33 19.18
N LYS A 961 15.08 40.18 18.56
CA LYS A 961 16.45 39.64 18.39
C LYS A 961 17.28 40.49 17.43
N ALA A 962 16.68 40.99 16.34
CA ALA A 962 17.35 41.91 15.41
C ALA A 962 17.61 43.29 16.04
N ALA A 963 16.66 43.85 16.79
CA ALA A 963 16.81 45.11 17.50
C ALA A 963 17.89 45.06 18.59
N SER A 964 17.92 43.98 19.38
CA SER A 964 18.94 43.78 20.42
C SER A 964 20.33 43.42 19.88
N GLY A 965 20.42 42.94 18.63
CA GLY A 965 21.68 42.86 17.88
C GLY A 965 22.20 44.25 17.50
N LYS A 966 21.37 45.06 16.83
CA LYS A 966 21.69 46.44 16.40
C LYS A 966 21.99 47.43 17.53
N ALA A 967 21.78 47.04 18.79
CA ALA A 967 22.11 47.83 19.98
C ALA A 967 23.42 47.36 20.67
N LYS A 968 24.18 46.45 20.06
CA LYS A 968 25.48 45.94 20.54
C LYS A 968 26.66 46.22 19.59
N ASP A 969 26.38 46.63 18.36
CA ASP A 969 27.34 47.15 17.37
C ASP A 969 27.37 48.69 17.40
#